data_AF-A0AAQ3SAK0-F1
#
_entry.id   AF-A0AAQ3SAK0-F1
#
_cell.length_a   1.000
_cell.length_b   1.000
_cell.length_c   1.000
_cell.angle_alpha   90.00
_cell.angle_beta   90.00
_cell.angle_gamma   90.00
#
_symmetry.space_group_name_H-M   'P 1'
#
loop_
_entity.id
_entity.type
_entity.pdbx_description
1 polymer ?
#
loop_
_entity_poly.entity_id
_entity_poly.type
_entity_poly.pdbx_seq_one_letter_code
_entity_poly.pdbx_strand_id
1 'polypeptide(L)'
;MAGAGDLDSDAVLSDVEDDGGDPIPVETKAPSSGDVSVEKLREVLAELDRERQARVAAENTKSELQVSFNRLKTLAHEAIKKRDEFGRQRDDAVREKEETAKQLEENKKQLEETAKERDALRSEIGNSSHMLVTGMEKISAKVSNFAGSALPLPRSQKYTGMAAVAYGIIKRANEIVEELLKQNEAAVKARNEAREQMEQRNYEIAIEVSQLEATISGLRDEVAKKVSIVEDLERELAVRDKRLNEVAENLSKEQSEALQLKEFVGECEDKLSSLESRIESQRPLLIDQLSLVSKIHNQICSVVKIIDDGGTEELSESLFVPQETDVEENIRASLAGMESIYELTKIVVQKAKDVVEEKNSEIKTLDETVTRLVREKDQIGSLLRSALSKRMAIDASSKKSELFQAAENGLREAGIDFKFSKLLGDGKVAASNEKLDKTEKEEDEIYSLAGALEDVVKASQLEIIELKHTVGELRAELSLLKQHIEAQAKELDQRMHRIEELEEKERVANENGHLIVYASVTRYQLGLFVIQIEGLMMDIAAAEEEINRWKVAAEQEADAGRGVEQEFVSQGTAQLSSLTPTSDPQLSRTWVELPIFETDNRRTSNLMASSLLLVVMNHLKSLNDYIPYMIAHMQEPLGLMHGYCAGSRIGFSRRMA
;
A
#
# COMPACT_ATOMS: atom_id res chain seq x y z
N MET A 1 51.59 -16.04 28.59
CA MET A 1 51.45 -15.61 27.19
C MET A 1 50.91 -14.20 27.16
N ALA A 2 51.32 -13.43 26.16
CA ALA A 2 51.31 -11.97 26.10
C ALA A 2 49.94 -11.30 25.89
N GLY A 3 49.90 -9.98 26.14
CA GLY A 3 48.91 -9.02 25.61
C GLY A 3 48.11 -8.31 26.71
N ALA A 4 48.57 -7.21 27.30
CA ALA A 4 48.60 -5.82 26.81
C ALA A 4 47.31 -5.05 27.13
N GLY A 5 47.47 -3.93 27.86
CA GLY A 5 46.47 -2.89 28.03
C GLY A 5 46.40 -2.41 29.47
N ASP A 6 47.16 -1.36 29.81
CA ASP A 6 46.55 -0.10 30.24
C ASP A 6 47.57 1.05 30.30
N LEU A 7 47.03 2.26 30.08
CA LEU A 7 47.51 3.60 30.45
C LEU A 7 48.30 4.45 29.42
N ASP A 8 47.75 5.67 29.32
CA ASP A 8 48.25 6.95 28.81
C ASP A 8 48.10 7.27 27.31
N SER A 9 47.15 8.15 27.00
CA SER A 9 47.53 9.55 26.69
C SER A 9 46.30 10.45 26.60
N ASP A 10 46.23 11.36 27.58
CA ASP A 10 45.59 12.66 27.51
C ASP A 10 46.08 13.39 26.23
N ALA A 11 45.16 13.78 25.35
CA ALA A 11 45.44 14.54 24.14
C ALA A 11 44.35 15.59 23.93
N VAL A 12 44.55 16.69 24.64
CA VAL A 12 43.92 18.00 24.41
C VAL A 12 44.16 18.41 22.94
N LEU A 13 43.11 18.46 22.13
CA LEU A 13 43.17 19.07 20.79
C LEU A 13 42.90 20.56 20.93
N SER A 14 43.98 21.32 20.80
CA SER A 14 44.06 22.78 20.80
C SER A 14 43.35 23.41 19.62
N ASP A 15 42.74 24.57 19.87
CA ASP A 15 42.46 25.62 18.89
C ASP A 15 43.65 25.84 17.95
N VAL A 16 43.38 25.73 16.65
CA VAL A 16 44.22 26.31 15.61
C VAL A 16 43.44 27.50 15.06
N GLU A 17 43.80 28.70 15.53
CA GLU A 17 43.51 29.93 14.82
C GLU A 17 44.37 29.94 13.55
N ASP A 18 43.73 29.89 12.39
CA ASP A 18 44.37 30.14 11.09
C ASP A 18 44.23 31.63 10.78
N ASP A 19 45.25 32.38 11.18
CA ASP A 19 45.51 33.76 10.78
C ASP A 19 46.30 33.76 9.47
N GLY A 20 45.84 34.55 8.49
CA GLY A 20 46.65 34.99 7.35
C GLY A 20 46.35 34.35 5.99
N GLY A 21 45.25 34.77 5.36
CA GLY A 21 45.02 34.61 3.92
C GLY A 21 44.53 35.91 3.29
N ASP A 22 45.35 36.50 2.41
CA ASP A 22 45.11 37.76 1.69
C ASP A 22 43.71 37.86 1.04
N PRO A 23 43.08 39.06 1.00
CA PRO A 23 41.84 39.26 0.27
C PRO A 23 42.10 39.24 -1.24
N ILE A 24 41.52 38.25 -1.92
CA ILE A 24 41.43 38.22 -3.38
C ILE A 24 40.63 39.46 -3.83
N PRO A 25 41.14 40.30 -4.74
CA PRO A 25 40.39 41.45 -5.26
C PRO A 25 39.23 40.95 -6.13
N VAL A 26 38.00 41.07 -5.62
CA VAL A 26 36.81 40.92 -6.45
C VAL A 26 36.70 42.17 -7.32
N GLU A 27 37.02 42.00 -8.59
CA GLU A 27 36.88 43.00 -9.64
C GLU A 27 35.38 43.32 -9.82
N THR A 28 34.91 44.35 -9.13
CA THR A 28 33.56 44.91 -9.29
C THR A 28 33.51 45.67 -10.60
N LYS A 29 33.14 44.97 -11.68
CA LYS A 29 32.64 45.59 -12.90
C LYS A 29 31.36 46.34 -12.54
N ALA A 30 31.45 47.67 -12.42
CA ALA A 30 30.30 48.53 -12.23
C ALA A 30 29.31 48.36 -13.39
N PRO A 31 28.04 47.98 -13.16
CA PRO A 31 27.05 47.98 -14.22
C PRO A 31 26.75 49.43 -14.61
N SER A 32 26.77 49.67 -15.92
CA SER A 32 26.41 50.94 -16.55
C SER A 32 25.05 51.43 -16.07
N SER A 33 24.99 52.72 -15.75
CA SER A 33 23.79 53.51 -15.48
C SER A 33 22.79 53.43 -16.64
N GLY A 34 21.92 52.42 -16.63
CA GLY A 34 20.74 52.31 -17.47
C GLY A 34 19.54 51.99 -16.58
N ASP A 35 18.70 52.99 -16.34
CA ASP A 35 17.38 52.99 -15.71
C ASP A 35 16.99 51.74 -14.89
N VAL A 36 17.31 51.78 -13.59
CA VAL A 36 16.71 50.89 -12.60
C VAL A 36 15.26 51.32 -12.39
N SER A 37 14.31 50.71 -13.11
CA SER A 37 12.88 50.89 -12.83
C SER A 37 12.56 50.49 -11.39
N VAL A 38 11.66 51.25 -10.76
CA VAL A 38 11.17 51.05 -9.38
C VAL A 38 10.67 49.61 -9.16
N GLU A 39 10.12 48.99 -10.20
CA GLU A 39 9.67 47.59 -10.22
C GLU A 39 10.82 46.59 -10.00
N LYS A 40 12.00 46.79 -10.61
CA LYS A 40 13.17 45.93 -10.38
C LYS A 40 13.69 46.03 -8.94
N LEU A 41 13.62 47.22 -8.34
CA LEU A 41 13.97 47.40 -6.92
C LEU A 41 12.99 46.68 -5.99
N ARG A 42 11.69 46.72 -6.30
CA ARG A 42 10.68 45.96 -5.55
C ARG A 42 10.87 44.45 -5.67
N GLU A 43 11.20 43.96 -6.85
CA GLU A 43 11.47 42.55 -7.11
C GLU A 43 12.71 42.07 -6.34
N VAL A 44 13.81 42.83 -6.38
CA VAL A 44 15.04 42.50 -5.63
C VAL A 44 14.80 42.52 -4.11
N LEU A 45 13.98 43.43 -3.59
CA LEU A 45 13.61 43.44 -2.17
C LEU A 45 12.77 42.19 -1.80
N ALA A 46 11.83 41.79 -2.66
CA ALA A 46 11.05 40.58 -2.45
C ALA A 46 11.92 39.31 -2.53
N GLU A 47 12.92 39.28 -3.42
CA GLU A 47 13.90 38.20 -3.52
C GLU A 47 14.79 38.13 -2.27
N LEU A 48 15.25 39.30 -1.76
CA LEU A 48 16.03 39.38 -0.53
C LEU A 48 15.24 38.90 0.69
N ASP A 49 13.94 39.22 0.77
CA ASP A 49 13.07 38.74 1.85
C ASP A 49 12.79 37.24 1.74
N ARG A 50 12.61 36.71 0.52
CA ARG A 50 12.53 35.24 0.28
C ARG A 50 13.81 34.54 0.71
N GLU A 51 14.98 35.08 0.36
CA GLU A 51 16.29 34.54 0.76
C GLU A 51 16.47 34.59 2.29
N ARG A 52 16.06 35.67 2.96
CA ARG A 52 16.10 35.77 4.43
C ARG A 52 15.20 34.72 5.09
N GLN A 53 13.99 34.54 4.59
CA GLN A 53 13.08 33.50 5.09
C GLN A 53 13.65 32.09 4.88
N ALA A 54 14.26 31.83 3.71
CA ALA A 54 14.94 30.57 3.42
C ALA A 54 16.11 30.31 4.38
N ARG A 55 16.91 31.33 4.70
CA ARG A 55 18.02 31.21 5.68
C ARG A 55 17.51 30.91 7.08
N VAL A 56 16.46 31.58 7.54
CA VAL A 56 15.85 31.29 8.86
C VAL A 56 15.31 29.87 8.90
N ALA A 57 14.65 29.41 7.84
CA ALA A 57 14.17 28.02 7.74
C ALA A 57 15.34 27.01 7.75
N ALA A 58 16.44 27.31 7.04
CA ALA A 58 17.64 26.48 7.04
C ALA A 58 18.33 26.44 8.41
N GLU A 59 18.36 27.56 9.15
CA GLU A 59 18.93 27.61 10.49
C GLU A 59 18.07 26.85 11.51
N ASN A 60 16.74 26.98 11.42
CA ASN A 60 15.81 26.21 12.24
C ASN A 60 15.97 24.71 12.00
N THR A 61 15.96 24.26 10.74
CA THR A 61 16.16 22.84 10.40
C THR A 61 17.53 22.31 10.85
N LYS A 62 18.59 23.12 10.74
CA LYS A 62 19.91 22.79 11.29
C LYS A 62 19.86 22.60 12.81
N SER A 63 19.17 23.48 13.53
CA SER A 63 19.03 23.40 14.99
C SER A 63 18.23 22.16 15.43
N GLU A 64 17.15 21.83 14.71
CA GLU A 64 16.36 20.61 14.95
C GLU A 64 17.18 19.35 14.67
N LEU A 65 17.96 19.35 13.58
CA LEU A 65 18.85 18.25 13.24
C LEU A 65 19.93 18.08 14.32
N GLN A 66 20.50 19.18 14.83
CA GLN A 66 21.48 19.14 15.92
C GLN A 66 20.88 18.54 17.21
N VAL A 67 19.63 18.88 17.54
CA VAL A 67 18.92 18.30 18.69
C VAL A 67 18.68 16.80 18.47
N SER A 68 18.23 16.41 17.28
CA SER A 68 18.02 15.00 16.94
C SER A 68 19.31 14.19 16.99
N PHE A 69 20.42 14.77 16.50
CA PHE A 69 21.75 14.16 16.52
C PHE A 69 22.25 13.99 17.95
N ASN A 70 22.09 15.00 18.82
CA ASN A 70 22.44 14.90 20.23
C ASN A 70 21.62 13.83 20.95
N ARG A 71 20.32 13.72 20.65
CA ARG A 71 19.47 12.64 21.19
C ARG A 71 19.94 11.26 20.74
N LEU A 72 20.27 11.11 19.46
CA LEU A 72 20.81 9.86 18.92
C LEU A 72 22.15 9.51 19.56
N LYS A 73 23.03 10.51 19.76
CA LYS A 73 24.30 10.33 20.45
C LYS A 73 24.08 9.79 21.87
N THR A 74 23.15 10.36 22.64
CA THR A 74 22.82 9.86 23.99
C THR A 74 22.30 8.43 23.95
N LEU A 75 21.39 8.11 23.03
CA LEU A 75 20.86 6.74 22.87
C LEU A 75 21.96 5.73 22.50
N ALA A 76 22.90 6.11 21.63
CA ALA A 76 24.03 5.26 21.26
C ALA A 76 24.95 4.99 22.46
N HIS A 77 25.24 6.01 23.28
CA HIS A 77 26.04 5.82 24.51
C HIS A 77 25.31 4.94 25.53
N GLU A 78 23.99 5.09 25.68
CA GLU A 78 23.20 4.26 26.58
C GLU A 78 23.16 2.80 26.10
N ALA A 79 23.03 2.57 24.78
CA ALA A 79 23.06 1.23 24.20
C ALA A 79 24.42 0.54 24.41
N ILE A 80 25.53 1.27 24.21
CA ILE A 80 26.89 0.77 24.48
C ILE A 80 27.03 0.43 25.98
N LYS A 81 26.60 1.34 26.87
CA LYS A 81 26.65 1.11 28.32
C LYS A 81 25.86 -0.12 28.74
N LYS A 82 24.65 -0.33 28.21
CA LYS A 82 23.83 -1.52 28.51
C LYS A 82 24.49 -2.80 28.00
N ARG A 83 25.04 -2.80 26.79
CA ARG A 83 25.78 -3.94 26.24
C ARG A 83 26.95 -4.33 27.15
N ASP A 84 27.74 -3.36 27.59
CA ASP A 84 28.91 -3.61 28.43
C ASP A 84 28.51 -4.11 29.84
N GLU A 85 27.39 -3.63 30.37
CA GLU A 85 26.80 -4.13 31.61
C GLU A 85 26.31 -5.59 31.49
N PHE A 86 25.59 -5.92 30.41
CA PHE A 86 25.20 -7.30 30.13
C PHE A 86 26.42 -8.22 29.93
N GLY A 87 27.49 -7.71 29.31
CA GLY A 87 28.76 -8.42 29.17
C GLY A 87 29.34 -8.81 30.52
N ARG A 88 29.44 -7.85 31.46
CA ARG A 88 29.91 -8.10 32.84
C ARG A 88 29.06 -9.13 33.57
N GLN A 89 27.73 -8.96 33.55
CA GLN A 89 26.81 -9.89 34.23
C GLN A 89 26.92 -11.32 33.70
N ARG A 90 27.06 -11.48 32.38
CA ARG A 90 27.28 -12.80 31.76
C ARG A 90 28.61 -13.39 32.20
N ASP A 91 29.68 -12.61 32.21
CA ASP A 91 31.01 -13.09 32.56
C ASP A 91 31.09 -13.49 34.05
N ASP A 92 30.41 -12.77 34.94
CA ASP A 92 30.30 -13.15 36.36
C ASP A 92 29.44 -14.41 36.54
N ALA A 93 28.30 -14.53 35.84
CA ALA A 93 27.48 -15.75 35.86
C ALA A 93 28.24 -16.98 35.33
N VAL A 94 29.11 -16.80 34.33
CA VAL A 94 29.99 -17.87 33.83
C VAL A 94 31.02 -18.27 34.90
N ARG A 95 31.60 -17.29 35.62
CA ARG A 95 32.56 -17.57 36.71
C ARG A 95 31.90 -18.35 37.85
N GLU A 96 30.72 -17.95 38.30
CA GLU A 96 29.95 -18.69 39.32
C GLU A 96 29.59 -20.11 38.86
N LYS A 97 29.21 -20.28 37.58
CA LYS A 97 28.95 -21.62 37.01
C LYS A 97 30.20 -22.50 36.99
N GLU A 98 31.37 -21.92 36.72
CA GLU A 98 32.64 -22.65 36.73
C GLU A 98 33.04 -23.07 38.16
N GLU A 99 32.84 -22.19 39.14
CA GLU A 99 33.09 -22.49 40.56
C GLU A 99 32.16 -23.58 41.10
N THR A 100 30.87 -23.50 40.79
CA THR A 100 29.90 -24.55 41.16
C THR A 100 30.18 -25.89 40.48
N ALA A 101 30.65 -25.87 39.23
CA ALA A 101 31.09 -27.09 38.53
C ALA A 101 32.32 -27.73 39.20
N LYS A 102 33.29 -26.92 39.64
CA LYS A 102 34.46 -27.41 40.41
C LYS A 102 34.04 -28.04 41.73
N GLN A 103 33.12 -27.40 42.46
CA GLN A 103 32.60 -27.95 43.72
C GLN A 103 31.86 -29.28 43.50
N LEU A 104 31.08 -29.41 42.43
CA LEU A 104 30.43 -30.68 42.07
C LEU A 104 31.43 -31.79 41.73
N GLU A 105 32.51 -31.46 41.03
CA GLU A 105 33.57 -32.43 40.71
C GLU A 105 34.29 -32.91 41.98
N GLU A 106 34.57 -31.99 42.91
CA GLU A 106 35.18 -32.32 44.21
C GLU A 106 34.26 -33.17 45.08
N ASN A 107 32.98 -32.79 45.20
CA ASN A 107 31.97 -33.58 45.91
C ASN A 107 31.82 -34.99 45.31
N LYS A 108 31.89 -35.11 43.98
CA LYS A 108 31.84 -36.41 43.29
C LYS A 108 33.05 -37.28 43.64
N LYS A 109 34.26 -36.70 43.70
CA LYS A 109 35.48 -37.43 44.12
C LYS A 109 35.36 -37.93 45.56
N GLN A 110 34.89 -37.10 46.48
CA GLN A 110 34.66 -37.49 47.88
C GLN A 110 33.62 -38.63 47.99
N LEU A 111 32.56 -38.60 47.17
CA LEU A 111 31.56 -39.66 47.14
C LEU A 111 32.15 -40.99 46.61
N GLU A 112 33.03 -40.92 45.60
CA GLU A 112 33.72 -42.10 45.08
C GLU A 112 34.71 -42.70 46.10
N GLU A 113 35.44 -41.87 46.83
CA GLU A 113 36.35 -42.29 47.91
C GLU A 113 35.60 -42.96 49.06
N THR A 114 34.51 -42.33 49.54
CA THR A 114 33.67 -42.91 50.59
C THR A 114 32.98 -44.21 50.15
N ALA A 115 32.64 -44.37 48.87
CA ALA A 115 32.15 -45.62 48.32
C ALA A 115 33.21 -46.73 48.36
N LYS A 116 34.46 -46.43 47.97
CA LYS A 116 35.59 -47.37 48.05
C LYS A 116 35.89 -47.79 49.48
N GLU A 117 35.85 -46.85 50.43
CA GLU A 117 36.01 -47.15 51.86
C GLU A 117 34.88 -48.05 52.38
N ARG A 118 33.63 -47.79 51.98
CA ARG A 118 32.48 -48.62 52.35
C ARG A 118 32.62 -50.04 51.81
N ASP A 119 33.07 -50.20 50.57
CA ASP A 119 33.27 -51.51 49.96
C ASP A 119 34.43 -52.28 50.62
N ALA A 120 35.51 -51.59 50.98
CA ALA A 120 36.60 -52.15 51.77
C ALA A 120 36.12 -52.63 53.15
N LEU A 121 35.36 -51.79 53.87
CA LEU A 121 34.74 -52.15 55.16
C LEU A 121 33.75 -53.31 55.00
N ARG A 122 32.98 -53.36 53.92
CA ARG A 122 32.06 -54.47 53.63
C ARG A 122 32.81 -55.78 53.41
N SER A 123 33.96 -55.72 52.74
CA SER A 123 34.86 -56.86 52.54
C SER A 123 35.49 -57.31 53.87
N GLU A 124 35.93 -56.38 54.72
CA GLU A 124 36.44 -56.68 56.07
C GLU A 124 35.37 -57.29 56.97
N ILE A 125 34.13 -56.78 56.94
CA ILE A 125 32.99 -57.37 57.65
C ILE A 125 32.69 -58.76 57.12
N GLY A 126 32.75 -58.98 55.80
CA GLY A 126 32.60 -60.30 55.17
C GLY A 126 33.66 -61.29 55.65
N ASN A 127 34.93 -60.85 55.67
CA ASN A 127 36.05 -61.66 56.15
C ASN A 127 35.96 -61.94 57.65
N SER A 128 35.62 -60.94 58.47
CA SER A 128 35.42 -61.09 59.92
C SER A 128 34.25 -62.01 60.22
N SER A 129 33.12 -61.87 59.52
CA SER A 129 31.96 -62.76 59.64
C SER A 129 32.32 -64.19 59.24
N HIS A 130 33.06 -64.38 58.14
CA HIS A 130 33.55 -65.69 57.73
C HIS A 130 34.51 -66.30 58.77
N MET A 131 35.42 -65.50 59.33
CA MET A 131 36.31 -65.93 60.41
C MET A 131 35.56 -66.27 61.70
N LEU A 132 34.51 -65.53 62.04
CA LEU A 132 33.65 -65.80 63.19
C LEU A 132 32.83 -67.06 63.00
N VAL A 133 32.26 -67.29 61.81
CA VAL A 133 31.53 -68.52 61.49
C VAL A 133 32.49 -69.71 61.51
N THR A 134 33.64 -69.61 60.86
CA THR A 134 34.68 -70.67 60.88
C THR A 134 35.22 -70.90 62.30
N GLY A 135 35.33 -69.83 63.08
CA GLY A 135 35.73 -69.85 64.49
C GLY A 135 34.67 -70.54 65.35
N MET A 136 33.39 -70.22 65.17
CA MET A 136 32.26 -70.87 65.82
C MET A 136 32.15 -72.33 65.41
N GLU A 137 32.41 -72.70 64.17
CA GLU A 137 32.42 -74.10 63.73
C GLU A 137 33.58 -74.87 64.35
N LYS A 138 34.80 -74.28 64.40
CA LYS A 138 35.96 -74.88 65.06
C LYS A 138 35.82 -74.95 66.57
N ILE A 139 35.20 -73.96 67.20
CA ILE A 139 34.88 -73.94 68.63
C ILE A 139 33.75 -74.92 68.90
N SER A 140 32.68 -74.94 68.13
CA SER A 140 31.57 -75.90 68.27
C SER A 140 32.06 -77.35 68.12
N ALA A 141 32.94 -77.61 67.16
CA ALA A 141 33.59 -78.91 66.98
C ALA A 141 34.59 -79.27 68.10
N LYS A 142 35.12 -78.29 68.86
CA LYS A 142 36.00 -78.53 70.02
C LYS A 142 35.25 -78.52 71.36
N VAL A 143 34.15 -77.77 71.46
CA VAL A 143 33.30 -77.59 72.65
C VAL A 143 32.28 -78.72 72.75
N SER A 144 32.04 -79.50 71.69
CA SER A 144 31.42 -80.82 71.83
C SER A 144 32.25 -81.81 72.66
N ASN A 145 33.53 -81.51 72.94
CA ASN A 145 34.46 -82.39 73.69
C ASN A 145 35.08 -81.75 74.95
N PHE A 146 34.61 -80.58 75.41
CA PHE A 146 35.15 -79.95 76.64
C PHE A 146 34.03 -79.34 77.50
N ALA A 147 33.35 -80.20 78.25
CA ALA A 147 32.70 -79.77 79.48
C ALA A 147 33.79 -79.47 80.52
N GLY A 148 33.98 -78.19 80.87
CA GLY A 148 34.63 -77.79 82.11
C GLY A 148 35.86 -76.88 81.96
N SER A 149 35.73 -75.64 82.43
CA SER A 149 36.85 -74.87 83.00
C SER A 149 36.31 -73.82 83.97
N ALA A 150 36.26 -74.19 85.25
CA ALA A 150 36.11 -73.25 86.36
C ALA A 150 37.50 -72.84 86.85
N LEU A 151 37.81 -71.54 86.81
CA LEU A 151 38.98 -70.96 87.47
C LEU A 151 39.00 -71.35 88.97
N PRO A 152 40.16 -71.54 89.63
CA PRO A 152 40.23 -71.87 91.05
C PRO A 152 39.72 -70.73 91.95
N LEU A 153 38.93 -71.08 92.96
CA LEU A 153 38.40 -70.12 93.94
C LEU A 153 39.54 -69.53 94.79
N PRO A 154 39.52 -68.22 95.11
CA PRO A 154 40.55 -67.58 95.90
C PRO A 154 40.62 -68.22 97.31
N ARG A 155 41.80 -68.75 97.67
CA ARG A 155 42.03 -69.38 98.98
C ARG A 155 42.43 -68.34 100.02
N SER A 156 41.75 -68.38 101.17
CA SER A 156 42.13 -67.64 102.37
C SER A 156 43.10 -68.47 103.22
N GLN A 157 44.15 -67.84 103.77
CA GLN A 157 45.05 -68.47 104.76
C GLN A 157 44.43 -68.58 106.17
N LYS A 158 43.28 -67.95 106.44
CA LYS A 158 42.62 -67.92 107.76
C LYS A 158 41.59 -69.04 108.00
N TYR A 159 41.15 -69.73 106.96
CA TYR A 159 40.09 -70.75 107.05
C TYR A 159 40.56 -72.04 106.36
N THR A 160 40.24 -73.21 106.92
CA THR A 160 40.55 -74.54 106.34
C THR A 160 39.26 -75.35 106.12
N GLY A 161 39.29 -76.33 105.21
CA GLY A 161 38.12 -77.14 104.86
C GLY A 161 36.99 -76.33 104.19
N MET A 162 35.74 -76.63 104.51
CA MET A 162 34.54 -76.03 103.89
C MET A 162 34.46 -74.50 104.06
N ALA A 163 34.99 -73.94 105.16
CA ALA A 163 34.98 -72.50 105.40
C ALA A 163 35.87 -71.71 104.40
N ALA A 164 36.97 -72.31 103.93
CA ALA A 164 37.83 -71.72 102.91
C ALA A 164 37.12 -71.65 101.54
N VAL A 165 36.33 -72.68 101.22
CA VAL A 165 35.52 -72.75 100.01
C VAL A 165 34.42 -71.70 100.04
N ALA A 166 33.69 -71.58 101.16
CA ALA A 166 32.66 -70.55 101.35
C ALA A 166 33.22 -69.13 101.19
N TYR A 167 34.39 -68.83 101.79
CA TYR A 167 35.06 -67.54 101.62
C TYR A 167 35.47 -67.27 100.16
N GLY A 168 36.05 -68.26 99.48
CA GLY A 168 36.44 -68.12 98.07
C GLY A 168 35.24 -67.88 97.14
N ILE A 169 34.10 -68.53 97.42
CA ILE A 169 32.84 -68.31 96.69
C ILE A 169 32.33 -66.89 96.95
N ILE A 170 32.28 -66.44 98.20
CA ILE A 170 31.81 -65.09 98.57
C ILE A 170 32.71 -64.02 97.94
N LYS A 171 34.04 -64.20 98.00
CA LYS A 171 34.99 -63.25 97.41
C LYS A 171 34.85 -63.16 95.90
N ARG A 172 34.76 -64.30 95.19
CA ARG A 172 34.50 -64.31 93.74
C ARG A 172 33.15 -63.68 93.40
N ALA A 173 32.10 -63.96 94.18
CA ALA A 173 30.79 -63.36 93.97
C ALA A 173 30.85 -61.84 94.09
N ASN A 174 31.56 -61.30 95.08
CA ASN A 174 31.77 -59.85 95.22
C ASN A 174 32.59 -59.27 94.06
N GLU A 175 33.68 -59.92 93.64
CA GLU A 175 34.48 -59.50 92.47
C GLU A 175 33.65 -59.49 91.17
N ILE A 176 32.76 -60.49 90.99
CA ILE A 176 31.82 -60.54 89.86
C ILE A 176 30.81 -59.39 89.95
N VAL A 177 30.25 -59.12 91.13
CA VAL A 177 29.30 -58.02 91.34
C VAL A 177 29.97 -56.67 91.07
N GLU A 178 31.19 -56.46 91.56
CA GLU A 178 31.96 -55.23 91.31
C GLU A 178 32.25 -55.05 89.81
N GLU A 179 32.67 -56.11 89.10
CA GLU A 179 32.90 -56.05 87.66
C GLU A 179 31.59 -55.83 86.87
N LEU A 180 30.48 -56.46 87.27
CA LEU A 180 29.16 -56.23 86.67
C LEU A 180 28.68 -54.80 86.91
N LEU A 181 28.90 -54.25 88.10
CA LEU A 181 28.58 -52.84 88.41
C LEU A 181 29.42 -51.90 87.54
N LYS A 182 30.72 -52.16 87.39
CA LYS A 182 31.61 -51.38 86.51
C LYS A 182 31.20 -51.46 85.04
N GLN A 183 30.83 -52.64 84.55
CA GLN A 183 30.31 -52.83 83.19
C GLN A 183 28.98 -52.10 83.00
N ASN A 184 28.08 -52.16 83.98
CA ASN A 184 26.81 -51.44 83.96
C ASN A 184 27.00 -49.92 83.98
N GLU A 185 27.91 -49.40 84.81
CA GLU A 185 28.27 -47.98 84.82
C GLU A 185 28.87 -47.52 83.48
N ALA A 186 29.78 -48.31 82.91
CA ALA A 186 30.36 -48.04 81.59
C ALA A 186 29.30 -48.06 80.49
N ALA A 187 28.38 -49.03 80.50
CA ALA A 187 27.28 -49.13 79.55
C ALA A 187 26.28 -47.96 79.69
N VAL A 188 25.95 -47.55 80.91
CA VAL A 188 25.11 -46.37 81.18
C VAL A 188 25.77 -45.10 80.68
N LYS A 189 27.08 -44.93 80.92
CA LYS A 189 27.85 -43.78 80.42
C LYS A 189 27.87 -43.73 78.89
N ALA A 190 28.20 -44.84 78.23
CA ALA A 190 28.22 -44.93 76.77
C ALA A 190 26.83 -44.63 76.15
N ARG A 191 25.76 -45.14 76.77
CA ARG A 191 24.37 -44.83 76.34
C ARG A 191 24.04 -43.35 76.50
N ASN A 192 24.46 -42.72 77.60
CA ASN A 192 24.21 -41.30 77.83
C ASN A 192 25.01 -40.43 76.85
N GLU A 193 26.27 -40.78 76.56
CA GLU A 193 27.09 -40.12 75.53
C GLU A 193 26.47 -40.26 74.12
N ALA A 194 25.99 -41.45 73.75
CA ALA A 194 25.29 -41.65 72.48
C ALA A 194 24.00 -40.82 72.38
N ARG A 195 23.29 -40.65 73.50
CA ARG A 195 22.09 -39.79 73.58
C ARG A 195 22.46 -38.33 73.39
N GLU A 196 23.53 -37.85 74.03
CA GLU A 196 24.00 -36.46 73.90
C GLU A 196 24.46 -36.16 72.46
N GLN A 197 25.17 -37.08 71.80
CA GLN A 197 25.54 -36.95 70.39
C GLN A 197 24.30 -36.90 69.47
N MET A 198 23.31 -37.74 69.74
CA MET A 198 22.05 -37.73 68.99
C MET A 198 21.28 -36.42 69.21
N GLU A 199 21.24 -35.90 70.45
CA GLU A 199 20.62 -34.61 70.77
C GLU A 199 21.36 -33.47 70.04
N GLN A 200 22.70 -33.47 70.01
CA GLN A 200 23.48 -32.50 69.23
C GLN A 200 23.17 -32.56 67.72
N ARG A 201 23.18 -33.76 67.12
CA ARG A 201 22.82 -33.93 65.70
C ARG A 201 21.38 -33.48 65.41
N ASN A 202 20.44 -33.72 66.33
CA ASN A 202 19.07 -33.25 66.18
C ASN A 202 18.99 -31.71 66.18
N TYR A 203 19.80 -31.01 66.97
CA TYR A 203 19.90 -29.55 66.92
C TYR A 203 20.50 -29.05 65.60
N GLU A 204 21.56 -29.70 65.11
CA GLU A 204 22.17 -29.38 63.81
C GLU A 204 21.15 -29.53 62.67
N ILE A 205 20.44 -30.66 62.61
CA ILE A 205 19.38 -30.91 61.62
C ILE A 205 18.28 -29.83 61.72
N ALA A 206 17.86 -29.43 62.92
CA ALA A 206 16.83 -28.41 63.09
C ALA A 206 17.26 -27.04 62.53
N ILE A 207 18.54 -26.68 62.69
CA ILE A 207 19.10 -25.44 62.13
C ILE A 207 19.15 -25.53 60.59
N GLU A 208 19.64 -26.64 60.04
CA GLU A 208 19.71 -26.86 58.60
C GLU A 208 18.31 -26.81 57.97
N VAL A 209 17.33 -27.49 58.56
CA VAL A 209 15.92 -27.46 58.12
C VAL A 209 15.38 -26.04 58.15
N SER A 210 15.64 -25.27 59.22
CA SER A 210 15.18 -23.87 59.32
C SER A 210 15.79 -22.98 58.22
N GLN A 211 17.06 -23.19 57.86
CA GLN A 211 17.73 -22.46 56.79
C GLN A 211 17.16 -22.83 55.41
N LEU A 212 16.90 -24.12 55.18
CA LEU A 212 16.26 -24.59 53.96
C LEU A 212 14.84 -24.03 53.82
N GLU A 213 14.06 -24.03 54.90
CA GLU A 213 12.71 -23.44 54.92
C GLU A 213 12.72 -21.94 54.59
N ALA A 214 13.66 -21.18 55.18
CA ALA A 214 13.84 -19.76 54.86
C ALA A 214 14.20 -19.54 53.38
N THR A 215 15.09 -20.38 52.83
CA THR A 215 15.49 -20.32 51.41
C THR A 215 14.32 -20.66 50.49
N ILE A 216 13.56 -21.72 50.80
CA ILE A 216 12.36 -22.10 50.06
C ILE A 216 11.31 -20.99 50.09
N SER A 217 11.12 -20.32 51.24
CA SER A 217 10.21 -19.18 51.34
C SER A 217 10.66 -18.02 50.45
N GLY A 218 11.94 -17.66 50.48
CA GLY A 218 12.49 -16.60 49.63
C GLY A 218 12.34 -16.89 48.13
N LEU A 219 12.61 -18.14 47.72
CA LEU A 219 12.42 -18.57 46.33
C LEU A 219 10.95 -18.55 45.91
N ARG A 220 10.01 -18.92 46.80
CA ARG A 220 8.57 -18.82 46.52
C ARG A 220 8.13 -17.37 46.28
N ASP A 221 8.62 -16.44 47.09
CA ASP A 221 8.32 -15.01 46.91
C ASP A 221 8.90 -14.47 45.60
N GLU A 222 10.11 -14.90 45.22
CA GLU A 222 10.72 -14.52 43.94
C GLU A 222 9.94 -15.10 42.75
N VAL A 223 9.53 -16.37 42.82
CA VAL A 223 8.69 -17.00 41.80
C VAL A 223 7.36 -16.26 41.66
N ALA A 224 6.70 -15.92 42.77
CA ALA A 224 5.45 -15.16 42.73
C ALA A 224 5.62 -13.78 42.06
N LYS A 225 6.72 -13.08 42.35
CA LYS A 225 7.05 -11.80 41.68
C LYS A 225 7.30 -11.99 40.18
N LYS A 226 8.06 -13.02 39.80
CA LYS A 226 8.34 -13.31 38.38
C LYS A 226 7.06 -13.70 37.63
N VAL A 227 6.17 -14.48 38.23
CA VAL A 227 4.86 -14.84 37.65
C VAL A 227 4.03 -13.57 37.39
N SER A 228 3.95 -12.66 38.37
CA SER A 228 3.25 -11.37 38.19
C SER A 228 3.80 -10.55 37.01
N ILE A 229 5.12 -10.50 36.85
CA ILE A 229 5.76 -9.78 35.73
C ILE A 229 5.45 -10.47 34.39
N VAL A 230 5.46 -11.80 34.35
CA VAL A 230 5.11 -12.56 33.14
C VAL A 230 3.67 -12.30 32.74
N GLU A 231 2.72 -12.34 33.68
CA GLU A 231 1.31 -12.03 33.42
C GLU A 231 1.09 -10.59 32.92
N ASP A 232 1.83 -9.62 33.48
CA ASP A 232 1.83 -8.23 32.99
C ASP A 232 2.34 -8.14 31.55
N LEU A 233 3.44 -8.82 31.23
CA LEU A 233 4.03 -8.84 29.88
C LEU A 233 3.14 -9.55 28.87
N GLU A 234 2.48 -10.66 29.24
CA GLU A 234 1.51 -11.35 28.40
C GLU A 234 0.31 -10.45 28.06
N ARG A 235 -0.20 -9.71 29.05
CA ARG A 235 -1.25 -8.71 28.83
C ARG A 235 -0.80 -7.60 27.87
N GLU A 236 0.41 -7.07 28.05
CA GLU A 236 0.95 -6.07 27.13
C GLU A 236 1.15 -6.61 25.72
N LEU A 237 1.59 -7.87 25.59
CA LEU A 237 1.80 -8.53 24.30
C LEU A 237 0.45 -8.70 23.59
N ALA A 238 -0.59 -9.17 24.27
CA ALA A 238 -1.93 -9.28 23.70
C ALA A 238 -2.49 -7.93 23.21
N VAL A 239 -2.23 -6.84 23.94
CA VAL A 239 -2.61 -5.48 23.50
C VAL A 239 -1.80 -5.05 22.26
N ARG A 240 -0.49 -5.35 22.23
CA ARG A 240 0.36 -5.05 21.07
C ARG A 240 -0.04 -5.86 19.84
N ASP A 241 -0.39 -7.13 19.98
CA ASP A 241 -0.86 -7.99 18.89
C ASP A 241 -2.17 -7.47 18.31
N LYS A 242 -3.12 -7.06 19.16
CA LYS A 242 -4.36 -6.44 18.69
C LYS A 242 -4.08 -5.17 17.86
N ARG A 243 -3.18 -4.30 18.35
CA ARG A 243 -2.78 -3.08 17.61
C ARG A 243 -2.06 -3.41 16.31
N LEU A 244 -1.21 -4.44 16.28
CA LEU A 244 -0.54 -4.89 15.07
C LEU A 244 -1.55 -5.37 14.03
N ASN A 245 -2.58 -6.11 14.44
CA ASN A 245 -3.66 -6.54 13.54
C ASN A 245 -4.44 -5.34 12.98
N GLU A 246 -4.81 -4.37 13.83
CA GLU A 246 -5.47 -3.13 13.38
C GLU A 246 -4.61 -2.34 12.38
N VAL A 247 -3.30 -2.22 12.64
CA VAL A 247 -2.35 -1.56 11.72
C VAL A 247 -2.21 -2.34 10.41
N ALA A 248 -2.17 -3.67 10.46
CA ALA A 248 -2.07 -4.51 9.25
C ALA A 248 -3.33 -4.39 8.36
N GLU A 249 -4.52 -4.38 8.96
CA GLU A 249 -5.77 -4.15 8.22
C GLU A 249 -5.81 -2.75 7.58
N ASN A 250 -5.43 -1.72 8.34
CA ASN A 250 -5.37 -0.35 7.82
C ASN A 250 -4.35 -0.24 6.67
N LEU A 251 -3.17 -0.83 6.81
CA LEU A 251 -2.14 -0.83 5.78
C LEU A 251 -2.63 -1.54 4.50
N SER A 252 -3.34 -2.67 4.64
CA SER A 252 -3.94 -3.36 3.50
C SER A 252 -4.97 -2.48 2.77
N LYS A 253 -5.78 -1.74 3.53
CA LYS A 253 -6.78 -0.82 2.95
C LYS A 253 -6.08 0.33 2.23
N GLU A 254 -5.12 0.99 2.88
CA GLU A 254 -4.32 2.06 2.27
C GLU A 254 -3.56 1.59 1.03
N GLN A 255 -3.02 0.37 1.04
CA GLN A 255 -2.37 -0.21 -0.13
C GLN A 255 -3.35 -0.41 -1.29
N SER A 256 -4.58 -0.85 -1.01
CA SER A 256 -5.62 -0.98 -2.04
C SER A 256 -6.05 0.37 -2.62
N GLU A 257 -6.18 1.40 -1.78
CA GLU A 257 -6.50 2.77 -2.21
C GLU A 257 -5.34 3.37 -3.02
N ALA A 258 -4.09 3.13 -2.63
CA ALA A 258 -2.91 3.56 -3.37
C ALA A 258 -2.83 2.91 -4.77
N LEU A 259 -3.22 1.64 -4.90
CA LEU A 259 -3.30 0.97 -6.21
C LEU A 259 -4.37 1.59 -7.10
N GLN A 260 -5.56 1.89 -6.56
CA GLN A 260 -6.63 2.58 -7.30
C GLN A 260 -6.20 3.99 -7.74
N LEU A 261 -5.55 4.74 -6.85
CA LEU A 261 -5.00 6.06 -7.19
C LEU A 261 -3.94 5.97 -8.29
N LYS A 262 -3.07 4.96 -8.24
CA LYS A 262 -2.06 4.74 -9.28
C LYS A 262 -2.68 4.40 -10.63
N GLU A 263 -3.72 3.59 -10.66
CA GLU A 263 -4.48 3.28 -11.87
C GLU A 263 -5.13 4.55 -12.44
N PHE A 264 -5.79 5.34 -11.60
CA PHE A 264 -6.38 6.61 -12.00
C PHE A 264 -5.35 7.63 -12.54
N VAL A 265 -4.17 7.71 -11.92
CA VAL A 265 -3.06 8.52 -12.42
C VAL A 265 -2.62 8.03 -13.81
N GLY A 266 -2.49 6.71 -14.01
CA GLY A 266 -2.19 6.13 -15.32
C GLY A 266 -3.22 6.51 -16.39
N GLU A 267 -4.52 6.43 -16.06
CA GLU A 267 -5.56 6.89 -16.99
C GLU A 267 -5.48 8.39 -17.32
N CYS A 268 -5.10 9.21 -16.34
CA CYS A 268 -4.93 10.65 -16.53
C CYS A 268 -3.72 10.96 -17.41
N GLU A 269 -2.61 10.24 -17.20
CA GLU A 269 -1.42 10.31 -18.05
C GLU A 269 -1.76 9.91 -19.49
N ASP A 270 -2.47 8.81 -19.71
CA ASP A 270 -2.91 8.37 -21.05
C ASP A 270 -3.81 9.41 -21.74
N LYS A 271 -4.76 9.99 -21.01
CA LYS A 271 -5.62 11.08 -21.51
C LYS A 271 -4.81 12.33 -21.85
N LEU A 272 -3.83 12.68 -21.03
CA LEU A 272 -2.96 13.84 -21.24
C LEU A 272 -2.08 13.63 -22.48
N SER A 273 -1.42 12.47 -22.62
CA SER A 273 -0.65 12.13 -23.81
C SER A 273 -1.50 12.10 -25.08
N SER A 274 -2.75 11.64 -24.99
CA SER A 274 -3.71 11.71 -26.10
C SER A 274 -4.00 13.16 -26.51
N LEU A 275 -4.29 14.05 -25.55
CA LEU A 275 -4.50 15.47 -25.83
C LEU A 275 -3.27 16.16 -26.39
N GLU A 276 -2.08 15.88 -25.83
CA GLU A 276 -0.80 16.40 -26.30
C GLU A 276 -0.54 15.99 -27.76
N SER A 277 -0.74 14.71 -28.10
CA SER A 277 -0.59 14.22 -29.47
C SER A 277 -1.56 14.91 -30.45
N ARG A 278 -2.79 15.23 -30.00
CA ARG A 278 -3.77 15.97 -30.80
C ARG A 278 -3.32 17.41 -31.04
N ILE A 279 -2.83 18.10 -30.01
CA ILE A 279 -2.30 19.46 -30.13
C ILE A 279 -1.10 19.48 -31.09
N GLU A 280 -0.18 18.53 -30.96
CA GLU A 280 0.99 18.43 -31.84
C GLU A 280 0.58 18.16 -33.29
N SER A 281 -0.47 17.34 -33.51
CA SER A 281 -1.02 17.10 -34.86
C SER A 281 -1.68 18.33 -35.49
N GLN A 282 -2.15 19.29 -34.69
CA GLN A 282 -2.79 20.53 -35.17
C GLN A 282 -1.79 21.65 -35.47
N ARG A 283 -0.60 21.62 -34.85
CA ARG A 283 0.48 22.59 -35.09
C ARG A 283 0.79 22.82 -36.59
N PRO A 284 0.98 21.80 -37.46
CA PRO A 284 1.25 22.03 -38.87
C PRO A 284 0.09 22.70 -39.61
N LEU A 285 -1.17 22.39 -39.26
CA LEU A 285 -2.35 22.99 -39.89
C LEU A 285 -2.44 24.50 -39.61
N LEU A 286 -2.08 24.92 -38.39
CA LEU A 286 -2.05 26.33 -38.02
C LEU A 286 -0.93 27.10 -38.73
N ILE A 287 0.24 26.48 -38.89
CA ILE A 287 1.35 27.04 -39.67
C ILE A 287 0.90 27.27 -41.13
N ASP A 288 0.24 26.28 -41.73
CA ASP A 288 -0.30 26.39 -43.09
C ASP A 288 -1.35 27.50 -43.20
N GLN A 289 -2.27 27.58 -42.24
CA GLN A 289 -3.30 28.64 -42.18
C GLN A 289 -2.68 30.03 -42.07
N LEU A 290 -1.71 30.23 -41.18
CA LEU A 290 -1.06 31.53 -41.02
C LEU A 290 -0.27 31.93 -42.27
N SER A 291 0.34 30.96 -42.96
CA SER A 291 0.98 31.18 -44.25
C SER A 291 -0.01 31.69 -45.32
N LEU A 292 -1.23 31.15 -45.32
CA LEU A 292 -2.29 31.56 -46.24
C LEU A 292 -2.82 32.95 -45.89
N VAL A 293 -3.05 33.22 -44.61
CA VAL A 293 -3.45 34.54 -44.10
C VAL A 293 -2.43 35.60 -44.52
N SER A 294 -1.13 35.36 -44.33
CA SER A 294 -0.09 36.29 -44.78
C SER A 294 -0.13 36.52 -46.29
N LYS A 295 -0.31 35.47 -47.11
CA LYS A 295 -0.43 35.60 -48.57
C LYS A 295 -1.64 36.44 -48.99
N ILE A 296 -2.81 36.19 -48.41
CA ILE A 296 -4.05 36.91 -48.73
C ILE A 296 -3.92 38.37 -48.30
N HIS A 297 -3.42 38.63 -47.09
CA HIS A 297 -3.17 39.97 -46.60
C HIS A 297 -2.27 40.76 -47.57
N ASN A 298 -1.14 40.17 -47.99
CA ASN A 298 -0.22 40.80 -48.93
C ASN A 298 -0.86 41.08 -50.30
N GLN A 299 -1.70 40.18 -50.80
CA GLN A 299 -2.46 40.39 -52.05
C GLN A 299 -3.43 41.55 -51.94
N ILE A 300 -4.20 41.63 -50.85
CA ILE A 300 -5.17 42.73 -50.64
C ILE A 300 -4.44 44.06 -50.49
N CYS A 301 -3.35 44.12 -49.72
CA CYS A 301 -2.51 45.32 -49.64
C CYS A 301 -2.01 45.75 -51.02
N SER A 302 -1.61 44.82 -51.89
CA SER A 302 -1.23 45.14 -53.27
C SER A 302 -2.40 45.72 -54.07
N VAL A 303 -3.62 45.23 -53.89
CA VAL A 303 -4.83 45.76 -54.56
C VAL A 303 -5.15 47.16 -54.07
N VAL A 304 -5.07 47.41 -52.76
CA VAL A 304 -5.27 48.76 -52.20
C VAL A 304 -4.30 49.75 -52.82
N LYS A 305 -3.02 49.40 -52.93
CA LYS A 305 -1.99 50.25 -53.56
C LYS A 305 -2.28 50.59 -55.03
N ILE A 306 -2.97 49.70 -55.76
CA ILE A 306 -3.33 49.96 -57.17
C ILE A 306 -4.53 50.90 -57.28
N ILE A 307 -5.50 50.77 -56.36
CA ILE A 307 -6.73 51.58 -56.38
C ILE A 307 -6.48 52.98 -55.81
N ASP A 308 -5.54 53.11 -54.87
CA ASP A 308 -5.23 54.33 -54.14
C ASP A 308 -3.90 54.94 -54.60
N ASP A 309 -3.90 55.65 -55.75
CA ASP A 309 -2.71 56.24 -56.37
C ASP A 309 -2.04 57.37 -55.54
N GLY A 310 -2.55 57.69 -54.35
CA GLY A 310 -2.01 58.81 -53.56
C GLY A 310 -2.22 58.78 -52.03
N GLY A 311 -2.57 57.66 -51.40
CA GLY A 311 -3.15 57.73 -50.05
C GLY A 311 -2.57 56.92 -48.90
N THR A 312 -1.95 55.75 -49.10
CA THR A 312 -1.71 54.86 -47.93
C THR A 312 -0.39 54.08 -47.95
N GLU A 313 0.69 54.76 -47.56
CA GLU A 313 1.98 54.13 -47.22
C GLU A 313 1.98 53.43 -45.83
N GLU A 314 0.92 53.60 -45.02
CA GLU A 314 0.82 53.04 -43.65
C GLU A 314 0.19 51.63 -43.56
N LEU A 315 -0.15 50.99 -44.68
CA LEU A 315 -0.73 49.64 -44.68
C LEU A 315 0.37 48.60 -44.43
N SER A 316 0.57 48.40 -43.13
CA SER A 316 1.56 47.59 -42.42
C SER A 316 2.07 46.35 -43.16
N GLU A 317 3.39 46.18 -43.06
CA GLU A 317 4.14 45.00 -43.42
C GLU A 317 3.63 43.79 -42.61
N SER A 318 3.26 42.70 -43.30
CA SER A 318 2.61 41.52 -42.73
C SER A 318 3.27 41.03 -41.42
N LEU A 319 2.61 41.26 -40.29
CA LEU A 319 3.03 40.82 -38.94
C LEU A 319 2.67 39.34 -38.64
N PHE A 320 2.20 38.59 -39.63
CA PHE A 320 1.70 37.23 -39.44
C PHE A 320 2.77 36.21 -39.86
N VAL A 321 3.80 36.05 -39.03
CA VAL A 321 4.89 35.10 -39.26
C VAL A 321 4.58 33.79 -38.52
N PRO A 322 4.67 32.63 -39.18
CA PRO A 322 4.61 31.33 -38.50
C PRO A 322 5.71 31.24 -37.46
N GLN A 323 5.31 31.18 -36.18
CA GLN A 323 6.23 30.95 -35.07
C GLN A 323 6.17 29.47 -34.68
N GLU A 324 7.34 28.85 -34.60
CA GLU A 324 7.50 27.40 -34.41
C GLU A 324 7.11 26.94 -32.99
N THR A 325 6.91 27.86 -32.04
CA THR A 325 7.00 27.54 -30.61
C THR A 325 5.67 27.42 -29.88
N ASP A 326 4.62 28.21 -30.18
CA ASP A 326 3.36 28.19 -29.43
C ASP A 326 2.09 28.09 -30.33
N VAL A 327 1.27 27.07 -30.09
CA VAL A 327 0.01 26.81 -30.81
C VAL A 327 -1.02 27.90 -30.49
N GLU A 328 -1.05 28.39 -29.26
CA GLU A 328 -1.98 29.43 -28.83
C GLU A 328 -1.64 30.79 -29.46
N GLU A 329 -0.36 31.16 -29.48
CA GLU A 329 0.16 32.31 -30.22
C GLU A 329 -0.17 32.24 -31.71
N ASN A 330 0.01 31.08 -32.36
CA ASN A 330 -0.35 30.89 -33.76
C ASN A 330 -1.85 31.06 -34.02
N ILE A 331 -2.72 30.57 -33.13
CA ILE A 331 -4.19 30.79 -33.23
C ILE A 331 -4.50 32.29 -33.11
N ARG A 332 -3.91 32.99 -32.13
CA ARG A 332 -4.09 34.44 -31.96
C ARG A 332 -3.61 35.24 -33.17
N ALA A 333 -2.42 34.91 -33.70
CA ALA A 333 -1.87 35.56 -34.88
C ALA A 333 -2.74 35.32 -36.12
N SER A 334 -3.27 34.10 -36.29
CA SER A 334 -4.17 33.79 -37.40
C SER A 334 -5.48 34.56 -37.29
N LEU A 335 -6.06 34.69 -36.09
CA LEU A 335 -7.29 35.44 -35.88
C LEU A 335 -7.09 36.93 -36.21
N ALA A 336 -6.04 37.54 -35.65
CA ALA A 336 -5.70 38.95 -35.93
C ALA A 336 -5.45 39.18 -37.44
N GLY A 337 -4.82 38.23 -38.13
CA GLY A 337 -4.59 38.33 -39.57
C GLY A 337 -5.87 38.21 -40.40
N MET A 338 -6.80 37.35 -39.99
CA MET A 338 -8.13 37.28 -40.63
C MET A 338 -8.95 38.55 -40.41
N GLU A 339 -8.92 39.14 -39.20
CA GLU A 339 -9.56 40.42 -38.90
C GLU A 339 -8.98 41.56 -39.75
N SER A 340 -7.65 41.60 -39.89
CA SER A 340 -6.96 42.57 -40.73
C SER A 340 -7.34 42.43 -42.21
N ILE A 341 -7.37 41.20 -42.74
CA ILE A 341 -7.84 40.90 -44.09
C ILE A 341 -9.26 41.42 -44.31
N TYR A 342 -10.16 41.22 -43.34
CA TYR A 342 -11.54 41.67 -43.43
C TYR A 342 -11.63 43.20 -43.52
N GLU A 343 -10.94 43.93 -42.64
CA GLU A 343 -10.94 45.40 -42.67
C GLU A 343 -10.27 45.95 -43.94
N LEU A 344 -9.16 45.36 -44.39
CA LEU A 344 -8.53 45.73 -45.66
C LEU A 344 -9.46 45.50 -46.85
N THR A 345 -10.18 44.38 -46.87
CA THR A 345 -11.16 44.07 -47.93
C THR A 345 -12.28 45.11 -47.97
N LYS A 346 -12.77 45.52 -46.79
CA LYS A 346 -13.78 46.59 -46.67
C LYS A 346 -13.27 47.92 -47.21
N ILE A 347 -12.01 48.27 -46.92
CA ILE A 347 -11.36 49.48 -47.48
C ILE A 347 -11.26 49.37 -49.00
N VAL A 348 -10.81 48.23 -49.54
CA VAL A 348 -10.75 47.98 -51.00
C VAL A 348 -12.11 48.20 -51.65
N VAL A 349 -13.17 47.62 -51.09
CA VAL A 349 -14.53 47.75 -51.63
C VAL A 349 -14.98 49.21 -51.63
N GLN A 350 -14.72 49.95 -50.56
CA GLN A 350 -15.11 51.36 -50.49
C GLN A 350 -14.33 52.21 -51.52
N LYS A 351 -13.00 52.09 -51.56
CA LYS A 351 -12.18 52.83 -52.52
C LYS A 351 -12.52 52.49 -53.97
N ALA A 352 -12.80 51.21 -54.27
CA ALA A 352 -13.24 50.81 -55.61
C ALA A 352 -14.57 51.47 -56.01
N LYS A 353 -15.52 51.61 -55.07
CA LYS A 353 -16.77 52.35 -55.31
C LYS A 353 -16.49 53.82 -55.58
N ASP A 354 -15.65 54.46 -54.76
CA ASP A 354 -15.31 55.88 -54.91
C ASP A 354 -14.70 56.16 -56.30
N VAL A 355 -13.76 55.30 -56.75
CA VAL A 355 -13.15 55.39 -58.08
C VAL A 355 -14.18 55.19 -59.21
N VAL A 356 -15.11 54.25 -59.05
CA VAL A 356 -16.18 54.02 -60.05
C VAL A 356 -17.14 55.21 -60.11
N GLU A 357 -17.53 55.79 -58.98
CA GLU A 357 -18.38 56.98 -58.92
C GLU A 357 -17.71 58.20 -59.55
N GLU A 358 -16.41 58.42 -59.26
CA GLU A 358 -15.60 59.46 -59.88
C GLU A 358 -15.59 59.30 -61.40
N LYS A 359 -15.25 58.10 -61.91
CA LYS A 359 -15.21 57.83 -63.35
C LYS A 359 -16.59 57.97 -64.00
N ASN A 360 -17.67 57.58 -63.33
CA ASN A 360 -19.03 57.81 -63.83
C ASN A 360 -19.37 59.30 -63.94
N SER A 361 -18.94 60.11 -62.96
CA SER A 361 -19.12 61.56 -63.01
C SER A 361 -18.33 62.18 -64.17
N GLU A 362 -17.08 61.76 -64.38
CA GLU A 362 -16.26 62.17 -65.53
C GLU A 362 -16.95 61.80 -66.85
N ILE A 363 -17.40 60.55 -66.99
CA ILE A 363 -18.13 60.07 -68.18
C ILE A 363 -19.37 60.93 -68.44
N LYS A 364 -20.14 61.27 -67.40
CA LYS A 364 -21.32 62.13 -67.52
C LYS A 364 -20.95 63.53 -68.01
N THR A 365 -19.90 64.15 -67.46
CA THR A 365 -19.43 65.47 -67.93
C THR A 365 -18.93 65.43 -69.38
N LEU A 366 -18.28 64.32 -69.77
CA LEU A 366 -17.83 64.11 -71.13
C LEU A 366 -19.00 63.92 -72.09
N ASP A 367 -20.03 63.16 -71.70
CA ASP A 367 -21.27 62.97 -72.46
C ASP A 367 -22.05 64.28 -72.64
N GLU A 368 -22.18 65.10 -71.59
CA GLU A 368 -22.75 66.45 -71.68
C GLU A 368 -21.97 67.35 -72.65
N THR A 369 -20.65 67.18 -72.71
CA THR A 369 -19.79 67.90 -73.67
C THR A 369 -19.99 67.40 -75.09
N VAL A 370 -20.08 66.07 -75.30
CA VAL A 370 -20.37 65.46 -76.60
C VAL A 370 -21.74 65.88 -77.10
N THR A 371 -22.80 65.80 -76.29
CA THR A 371 -24.17 66.19 -76.68
C THR A 371 -24.27 67.67 -77.03
N ARG A 372 -23.54 68.55 -76.34
CA ARG A 372 -23.41 69.97 -76.70
C ARG A 372 -22.74 70.15 -78.06
N LEU A 373 -21.61 69.49 -78.31
CA LEU A 373 -20.92 69.55 -79.60
C LEU A 373 -21.79 68.99 -80.75
N VAL A 374 -22.58 67.94 -80.51
CA VAL A 374 -23.53 67.40 -81.49
C VAL A 374 -24.61 68.44 -81.84
N ARG A 375 -25.19 69.12 -80.84
CA ARG A 375 -26.18 70.19 -81.07
C ARG A 375 -25.60 71.37 -81.83
N GLU A 376 -24.38 71.82 -81.49
CA GLU A 376 -23.68 72.87 -82.23
C GLU A 376 -23.42 72.45 -83.69
N LYS A 377 -22.98 71.20 -83.92
CA LYS A 377 -22.83 70.62 -85.25
C LYS A 377 -24.16 70.61 -86.02
N ASP A 378 -25.28 70.26 -85.41
CA ASP A 378 -26.60 70.23 -86.07
C ASP A 378 -27.12 71.64 -86.38
N GLN A 379 -26.88 72.61 -85.49
CA GLN A 379 -27.17 74.03 -85.74
C GLN A 379 -26.33 74.57 -86.90
N ILE A 380 -25.02 74.32 -86.92
CA ILE A 380 -24.14 74.67 -88.05
C ILE A 380 -24.61 73.96 -89.32
N GLY A 381 -24.98 72.69 -89.24
CA GLY A 381 -25.52 71.91 -90.35
C GLY A 381 -26.83 72.48 -90.91
N SER A 382 -27.75 72.93 -90.05
CA SER A 382 -29.01 73.56 -90.46
C SER A 382 -28.79 74.96 -91.04
N LEU A 383 -27.86 75.75 -90.49
CA LEU A 383 -27.45 77.04 -91.04
C LEU A 383 -26.78 76.89 -92.41
N LEU A 384 -25.90 75.91 -92.59
CA LEU A 384 -25.28 75.61 -93.88
C LEU A 384 -26.31 75.11 -94.89
N ARG A 385 -27.21 74.19 -94.50
CA ARG A 385 -28.32 73.75 -95.37
C ARG A 385 -29.26 74.91 -95.74
N SER A 386 -29.56 75.80 -94.80
CA SER A 386 -30.40 76.99 -95.01
C SER A 386 -29.71 78.04 -95.87
N ALA A 387 -28.40 78.26 -95.71
CA ALA A 387 -27.59 79.15 -96.55
C ALA A 387 -27.43 78.59 -97.97
N LEU A 388 -27.22 77.28 -98.12
CA LEU A 388 -27.19 76.59 -99.40
C LEU A 388 -28.58 76.62 -100.08
N SER A 389 -29.65 76.39 -99.33
CA SER A 389 -31.03 76.43 -99.83
C SER A 389 -31.45 77.85 -100.23
N LYS A 390 -31.08 78.88 -99.47
CA LYS A 390 -31.32 80.30 -99.83
C LYS A 390 -30.48 80.76 -101.03
N ARG A 391 -29.27 80.22 -101.22
CA ARG A 391 -28.45 80.46 -102.42
C ARG A 391 -29.06 79.80 -103.67
N MET A 392 -29.80 78.70 -103.53
CA MET A 392 -30.49 78.05 -104.65
C MET A 392 -31.89 78.62 -104.94
N ALA A 393 -32.53 79.30 -103.97
CA ALA A 393 -33.95 79.67 -104.06
C ALA A 393 -34.26 81.18 -104.10
N ILE A 394 -33.30 82.04 -104.44
CA ILE A 394 -33.63 83.45 -104.74
C ILE A 394 -33.28 83.78 -106.18
N ASP A 395 -34.29 83.58 -107.02
CA ASP A 395 -34.65 84.62 -107.98
C ASP A 395 -35.70 85.55 -107.36
N ALA A 396 -35.72 86.77 -107.87
CA ALA A 396 -36.10 87.98 -107.17
C ALA A 396 -37.57 88.13 -106.77
N SER A 397 -37.78 88.80 -105.64
CA SER A 397 -38.56 90.06 -105.55
C SER A 397 -39.64 90.05 -104.45
N SER A 398 -39.40 90.92 -103.46
CA SER A 398 -40.41 91.68 -102.74
C SER A 398 -41.43 90.90 -101.91
N LYS A 399 -41.15 90.74 -100.60
CA LYS A 399 -42.13 90.89 -99.50
C LYS A 399 -41.53 90.65 -98.12
N LYS A 400 -41.19 91.75 -97.44
CA LYS A 400 -40.26 91.80 -96.28
C LYS A 400 -40.99 91.92 -94.94
N SER A 401 -42.33 92.01 -94.88
CA SER A 401 -43.00 92.41 -93.63
C SER A 401 -43.91 91.41 -92.95
N GLU A 402 -44.38 90.37 -93.62
CA GLU A 402 -45.05 89.30 -92.88
C GLU A 402 -44.05 88.50 -92.03
N LEU A 403 -42.76 88.54 -92.40
CA LEU A 403 -41.64 87.97 -91.65
C LEU A 403 -41.47 88.60 -90.26
N PHE A 404 -41.76 89.89 -90.12
CA PHE A 404 -41.53 90.62 -88.89
C PHE A 404 -42.64 90.42 -87.84
N GLN A 405 -43.90 90.26 -88.27
CA GLN A 405 -45.05 90.18 -87.37
C GLN A 405 -45.23 88.77 -86.73
N ALA A 406 -44.82 87.71 -87.44
CA ALA A 406 -44.82 86.35 -86.89
C ALA A 406 -43.68 86.13 -85.89
N ALA A 407 -42.49 86.70 -86.14
CA ALA A 407 -41.39 86.69 -85.19
C ALA A 407 -41.70 87.50 -83.91
N GLU A 408 -42.37 88.65 -84.04
CA GLU A 408 -42.82 89.50 -82.90
C GLU A 408 -43.77 88.76 -81.95
N ASN A 409 -44.73 87.99 -82.50
CA ASN A 409 -45.70 87.26 -81.69
C ASN A 409 -45.11 85.98 -81.07
N GLY A 410 -44.20 85.30 -81.78
CA GLY A 410 -43.49 84.12 -81.23
C GLY A 410 -42.52 84.46 -80.09
N LEU A 411 -41.82 85.61 -80.17
CA LEU A 411 -40.98 86.08 -79.05
C LEU A 411 -41.82 86.46 -77.81
N ARG A 412 -43.02 87.03 -78.02
CA ARG A 412 -43.92 87.44 -76.93
C ARG A 412 -44.50 86.24 -76.15
N GLU A 413 -44.77 85.13 -76.81
CA GLU A 413 -45.19 83.88 -76.14
C GLU A 413 -44.05 83.16 -75.41
N ALA A 414 -42.79 83.38 -75.82
CA ALA A 414 -41.61 82.90 -75.10
C ALA A 414 -41.14 83.85 -73.97
N GLY A 415 -41.90 84.91 -73.66
CA GLY A 415 -41.63 85.84 -72.56
C GLY A 415 -40.69 87.01 -72.88
N ILE A 416 -40.37 87.26 -74.16
CA ILE A 416 -39.49 88.35 -74.59
C ILE A 416 -40.31 89.41 -75.35
N ASP A 417 -40.50 90.60 -74.75
CA ASP A 417 -41.26 91.68 -75.37
C ASP A 417 -40.38 92.49 -76.34
N PHE A 418 -40.38 92.11 -77.62
CA PHE A 418 -39.64 92.81 -78.68
C PHE A 418 -40.52 93.10 -79.89
N LYS A 419 -40.58 94.39 -80.30
CA LYS A 419 -41.42 94.88 -81.40
C LYS A 419 -40.64 95.22 -82.69
N PHE A 420 -40.74 94.38 -83.74
CA PHE A 420 -40.31 94.61 -85.12
C PHE A 420 -41.08 95.67 -85.92
N SER A 421 -42.21 96.17 -85.43
CA SER A 421 -42.90 97.34 -86.00
C SER A 421 -42.06 98.63 -86.03
N LYS A 422 -40.89 98.66 -85.36
CA LYS A 422 -39.89 99.72 -85.52
C LYS A 422 -38.96 99.53 -86.74
N LEU A 423 -39.08 98.43 -87.51
CA LEU A 423 -38.04 98.01 -88.45
C LEU A 423 -38.45 97.32 -89.79
N LEU A 424 -39.69 97.42 -90.31
CA LEU A 424 -40.05 97.55 -91.76
C LEU A 424 -41.37 96.87 -92.23
N GLY A 425 -42.07 97.55 -93.16
CA GLY A 425 -43.37 97.21 -93.74
C GLY A 425 -43.44 96.32 -95.00
N ASP A 426 -44.70 95.93 -95.26
CA ASP A 426 -45.44 95.04 -96.21
C ASP A 426 -45.06 93.58 -96.71
N GLY A 427 -46.04 92.66 -96.54
CA GLY A 427 -46.46 91.41 -97.27
C GLY A 427 -45.56 90.15 -97.28
N LYS A 428 -45.92 88.95 -97.84
CA LYS A 428 -47.16 88.22 -98.22
C LYS A 428 -46.86 86.76 -98.68
N VAL A 429 -47.34 85.75 -97.92
CA VAL A 429 -48.07 84.50 -98.31
C VAL A 429 -47.46 83.27 -99.03
N ALA A 430 -47.91 82.10 -98.52
CA ALA A 430 -48.22 80.76 -99.12
C ALA A 430 -47.08 79.75 -99.35
N ALA A 431 -47.27 78.44 -99.23
CA ALA A 431 -48.31 77.55 -98.68
C ALA A 431 -47.81 76.10 -98.90
N SER A 432 -48.21 75.14 -98.05
CA SER A 432 -48.92 73.91 -98.43
C SER A 432 -48.86 72.84 -97.34
N ASN A 433 -50.06 72.33 -97.01
CA ASN A 433 -50.48 70.96 -96.64
C ASN A 433 -49.73 70.24 -95.48
N GLU A 434 -50.37 69.51 -94.57
CA GLU A 434 -51.47 68.56 -94.70
C GLU A 434 -52.05 68.19 -93.30
N LYS A 435 -53.16 67.44 -93.28
CA LYS A 435 -54.04 67.08 -92.16
C LYS A 435 -53.55 65.94 -91.25
N LEU A 436 -54.27 65.79 -90.11
CA LEU A 436 -54.40 64.61 -89.21
C LEU A 436 -53.15 64.34 -88.34
N ASP A 437 -53.21 63.99 -87.05
CA ASP A 437 -54.08 63.07 -86.32
C ASP A 437 -54.06 63.43 -84.81
N LYS A 438 -55.10 63.13 -84.04
CA LYS A 438 -55.29 63.59 -82.64
C LYS A 438 -55.57 62.44 -81.67
N THR A 439 -54.99 61.27 -81.95
CA THR A 439 -55.40 59.98 -81.37
C THR A 439 -54.24 59.15 -80.80
N GLU A 440 -53.07 59.74 -80.50
CA GLU A 440 -51.87 58.99 -80.04
C GLU A 440 -51.56 59.12 -78.53
N LYS A 441 -52.14 60.09 -77.80
CA LYS A 441 -51.74 60.34 -76.39
C LYS A 441 -52.40 59.45 -75.33
N GLU A 442 -53.55 58.84 -75.62
CA GLU A 442 -54.20 57.89 -74.69
C GLU A 442 -53.58 56.48 -74.76
N GLU A 443 -52.95 56.13 -75.89
CA GLU A 443 -52.25 54.83 -76.04
C GLU A 443 -50.94 54.80 -75.22
N ASP A 444 -50.19 55.90 -75.18
CA ASP A 444 -48.91 55.99 -74.43
C ASP A 444 -49.06 55.81 -72.90
N GLU A 445 -50.17 56.25 -72.30
CA GLU A 445 -50.44 56.04 -70.87
C GLU A 445 -50.80 54.58 -70.54
N ILE A 446 -51.51 53.91 -71.45
CA ILE A 446 -51.85 52.48 -71.34
C ILE A 446 -50.59 51.63 -71.50
N TYR A 447 -49.69 51.99 -72.42
CA TYR A 447 -48.40 51.31 -72.59
C TYR A 447 -47.48 51.51 -71.36
N SER A 448 -47.50 52.69 -70.72
CA SER A 448 -46.74 52.95 -69.49
C SER A 448 -47.25 52.14 -68.29
N LEU A 449 -48.58 52.05 -68.13
CA LEU A 449 -49.20 51.22 -67.07
C LEU A 449 -48.96 49.72 -67.30
N ALA A 450 -49.00 49.27 -68.55
CA ALA A 450 -48.68 47.89 -68.91
C ALA A 450 -47.20 47.56 -68.60
N GLY A 451 -46.27 48.49 -68.85
CA GLY A 451 -44.86 48.34 -68.49
C GLY A 451 -44.62 48.24 -66.97
N ALA A 452 -45.25 49.11 -66.17
CA ALA A 452 -45.16 49.05 -64.71
C ALA A 452 -45.75 47.75 -64.14
N LEU A 453 -46.85 47.25 -64.71
CA LEU A 453 -47.43 45.97 -64.31
C LEU A 453 -46.54 44.78 -64.71
N GLU A 454 -45.91 44.83 -65.88
CA GLU A 454 -44.94 43.82 -66.33
C GLU A 454 -43.72 43.75 -65.39
N ASP A 455 -43.20 44.89 -64.95
CA ASP A 455 -42.08 44.95 -64.01
C ASP A 455 -42.44 44.39 -62.63
N VAL A 456 -43.64 44.70 -62.12
CA VAL A 456 -44.14 44.11 -60.86
C VAL A 456 -44.30 42.60 -60.99
N VAL A 457 -44.85 42.11 -62.11
CA VAL A 457 -44.99 40.67 -62.35
C VAL A 457 -43.63 39.99 -62.44
N LYS A 458 -42.63 40.60 -63.09
CA LYS A 458 -41.25 40.07 -63.14
C LYS A 458 -40.61 40.04 -61.76
N ALA A 459 -40.79 41.09 -60.95
CA ALA A 459 -40.29 41.14 -59.58
C ALA A 459 -40.92 40.05 -58.70
N SER A 460 -42.25 39.87 -58.75
CA SER A 460 -42.94 38.80 -58.03
C SER A 460 -42.55 37.40 -58.54
N GLN A 461 -42.28 37.23 -59.84
CA GLN A 461 -41.79 35.96 -60.38
C GLN A 461 -40.40 35.61 -59.86
N LEU A 462 -39.49 36.59 -59.75
CA LEU A 462 -38.17 36.40 -59.16
C LEU A 462 -38.26 36.03 -57.68
N GLU A 463 -39.10 36.72 -56.91
CA GLU A 463 -39.34 36.42 -55.50
C GLU A 463 -39.91 35.00 -55.30
N ILE A 464 -40.83 34.58 -56.17
CA ILE A 464 -41.35 33.20 -56.16
C ILE A 464 -40.25 32.16 -56.45
N ILE A 465 -39.30 32.47 -57.34
CA ILE A 465 -38.17 31.59 -57.65
C ILE A 465 -37.23 31.50 -56.44
N GLU A 466 -36.90 32.63 -55.81
CA GLU A 466 -36.05 32.69 -54.62
C GLU A 466 -36.67 31.94 -53.43
N LEU A 467 -37.97 32.14 -53.18
CA LEU A 467 -38.72 31.40 -52.15
C LEU A 467 -38.77 29.89 -52.45
N LYS A 468 -38.81 29.48 -53.72
CA LYS A 468 -38.72 28.05 -54.08
C LYS A 468 -37.34 27.46 -53.81
N HIS A 469 -36.27 28.23 -54.06
CA HIS A 469 -34.90 27.80 -53.75
C HIS A 469 -34.69 27.62 -52.25
N THR A 470 -35.08 28.61 -51.45
CA THR A 470 -34.98 28.55 -49.98
C THR A 470 -35.79 27.40 -49.38
N VAL A 471 -37.00 27.12 -49.89
CA VAL A 471 -37.78 25.93 -49.50
C VAL A 471 -37.07 24.63 -49.90
N GLY A 472 -36.36 24.63 -51.03
CA GLY A 472 -35.53 23.50 -51.47
C GLY A 472 -34.35 23.24 -50.53
N GLU A 473 -33.64 24.30 -50.13
CA GLU A 473 -32.53 24.26 -49.18
C GLU A 473 -32.99 23.77 -47.81
N LEU A 474 -34.06 24.34 -47.25
CA LEU A 474 -34.64 23.89 -45.98
C LEU A 474 -35.09 22.42 -46.01
N ARG A 475 -35.59 21.92 -47.14
CA ARG A 475 -35.96 20.50 -47.30
C ARG A 475 -34.72 19.60 -47.33
N ALA A 476 -33.62 20.05 -47.93
CA ALA A 476 -32.35 19.33 -47.92
C ALA A 476 -31.73 19.31 -46.52
N GLU A 477 -31.71 20.45 -45.83
CA GLU A 477 -31.25 20.56 -44.44
C GLU A 477 -32.05 19.66 -43.50
N LEU A 478 -33.38 19.66 -43.62
CA LEU A 478 -34.25 18.77 -42.83
C LEU A 478 -33.96 17.29 -43.10
N SER A 479 -33.67 16.93 -44.35
CA SER A 479 -33.33 15.56 -44.72
C SER A 479 -31.99 15.12 -44.13
N LEU A 480 -31.00 16.01 -44.12
CA LEU A 480 -29.69 15.78 -43.51
C LEU A 480 -29.79 15.66 -41.99
N LEU A 481 -30.55 16.55 -41.34
CA LEU A 481 -30.81 16.47 -39.91
C LEU A 481 -31.51 15.15 -39.52
N LYS A 482 -32.49 14.71 -40.32
CA LYS A 482 -33.16 13.43 -40.11
C LYS A 482 -32.18 12.26 -40.21
N GLN A 483 -31.25 12.28 -41.18
CA GLN A 483 -30.21 11.25 -41.30
C GLN A 483 -29.28 11.24 -40.09
N HIS A 484 -28.89 12.42 -39.58
CA HIS A 484 -28.05 12.52 -38.38
C HIS A 484 -28.75 11.94 -37.14
N ILE A 485 -30.03 12.25 -36.94
CA ILE A 485 -30.82 11.70 -35.83
C ILE A 485 -30.93 10.17 -35.95
N GLU A 486 -31.16 9.64 -37.16
CA GLU A 486 -31.23 8.18 -37.36
C GLU A 486 -29.87 7.49 -37.12
N ALA A 487 -28.77 8.13 -37.53
CA ALA A 487 -27.43 7.64 -37.25
C ALA A 487 -27.12 7.64 -35.74
N GLN A 488 -27.45 8.72 -35.04
CA GLN A 488 -27.30 8.81 -33.59
C GLN A 488 -28.18 7.79 -32.86
N ALA A 489 -29.41 7.53 -33.31
CA ALA A 489 -30.27 6.51 -32.74
C ALA A 489 -29.65 5.10 -32.86
N LYS A 490 -29.09 4.77 -34.03
CA LYS A 490 -28.39 3.50 -34.26
C LYS A 490 -27.13 3.35 -33.39
N GLU A 491 -26.37 4.42 -33.23
CA GLU A 491 -25.20 4.43 -32.35
C GLU A 491 -25.60 4.22 -30.88
N LEU A 492 -26.70 4.85 -30.45
CA LEU A 492 -27.21 4.72 -29.08
C LEU A 492 -27.71 3.30 -28.81
N ASP A 493 -28.42 2.68 -29.76
CA ASP A 493 -28.82 1.26 -29.68
C ASP A 493 -27.61 0.32 -29.59
N GLN A 494 -26.56 0.57 -30.38
CA GLN A 494 -25.33 -0.22 -30.30
C GLN A 494 -24.63 -0.08 -28.95
N ARG A 495 -24.57 1.14 -28.40
CA ARG A 495 -24.00 1.40 -27.07
C ARG A 495 -24.82 0.72 -25.98
N MET A 496 -26.15 0.74 -26.08
CA MET A 496 -27.04 0.07 -25.15
C MET A 496 -26.80 -1.46 -25.14
N HIS A 497 -26.74 -2.10 -26.31
CA HIS A 497 -26.40 -3.53 -26.38
C HIS A 497 -25.02 -3.86 -25.83
N ARG A 498 -24.05 -2.95 -26.01
CA ARG A 498 -22.72 -3.14 -25.43
C ARG A 498 -22.75 -3.04 -23.90
N ILE A 499 -23.57 -2.15 -23.34
CA ILE A 499 -23.76 -2.05 -21.89
C ILE A 499 -24.39 -3.34 -21.35
N GLU A 500 -25.44 -3.84 -21.99
CA GLU A 500 -26.09 -5.12 -21.60
C GLU A 500 -25.08 -6.30 -21.60
N GLU A 501 -24.22 -6.37 -22.62
CA GLU A 501 -23.17 -7.40 -22.69
C GLU A 501 -22.14 -7.26 -21.54
N LEU A 502 -21.81 -6.04 -21.15
CA LEU A 502 -20.87 -5.78 -20.05
C LEU A 502 -21.49 -6.09 -18.68
N GLU A 503 -22.75 -5.74 -18.47
CA GLU A 503 -23.48 -6.07 -17.23
C GLU A 503 -23.56 -7.59 -17.02
N GLU A 504 -23.81 -8.36 -18.08
CA GLU A 504 -23.83 -9.82 -17.99
C GLU A 504 -22.43 -10.40 -17.69
N LYS A 505 -21.37 -9.83 -18.29
CA LYS A 505 -19.99 -10.22 -17.98
C LYS A 505 -19.63 -9.93 -16.52
N GLU A 506 -20.05 -8.78 -16.00
CA GLU A 506 -19.86 -8.42 -14.59
C GLU A 506 -20.59 -9.40 -13.67
N ARG A 507 -21.85 -9.75 -13.99
CA ARG A 507 -22.63 -10.74 -13.23
C ARG A 507 -21.90 -12.08 -13.14
N VAL A 508 -21.41 -12.59 -14.28
CA VAL A 508 -20.66 -13.86 -14.34
C VAL A 508 -19.32 -13.76 -13.61
N ALA A 509 -18.62 -12.63 -13.71
CA ALA A 509 -17.37 -12.40 -12.98
C ALA A 509 -17.58 -12.38 -11.46
N ASN A 510 -18.65 -11.75 -10.98
CA ASN A 510 -19.03 -11.73 -9.57
C ASN A 510 -19.40 -13.12 -9.04
N GLU A 511 -20.14 -13.91 -9.82
CA GLU A 511 -20.44 -15.31 -9.48
C GLU A 511 -19.17 -16.16 -9.36
N ASN A 512 -18.24 -16.00 -10.32
CA ASN A 512 -16.95 -16.68 -10.30
C ASN A 512 -16.05 -16.20 -9.15
N GLY A 513 -16.05 -14.90 -8.85
CA GLY A 513 -15.32 -14.31 -7.72
C GLY A 513 -15.79 -14.91 -6.39
N HIS A 514 -17.10 -15.05 -6.21
CA HIS A 514 -17.67 -15.72 -5.05
C HIS A 514 -17.22 -17.19 -4.97
N LEU A 515 -17.21 -17.93 -6.08
CA LEU A 515 -16.70 -19.31 -6.11
C LEU A 515 -15.22 -19.41 -5.71
N ILE A 516 -14.39 -18.47 -6.16
CA ILE A 516 -12.96 -18.40 -5.80
C ILE A 516 -12.79 -18.15 -4.30
N VAL A 517 -13.55 -17.21 -3.73
CA VAL A 517 -13.51 -16.94 -2.28
C VAL A 517 -13.88 -18.19 -1.48
N TYR A 518 -14.94 -18.92 -1.86
CA TYR A 518 -15.31 -20.18 -1.21
C TYR A 518 -14.23 -21.25 -1.35
N ALA A 519 -13.63 -21.40 -2.53
CA ALA A 519 -12.51 -22.31 -2.75
C ALA A 519 -11.28 -21.94 -1.90
N SER A 520 -11.09 -20.65 -1.64
CA SER A 520 -9.99 -20.13 -0.80
C SER A 520 -10.22 -20.49 0.66
N VAL A 521 -11.41 -20.14 1.18
CA VAL A 521 -11.82 -20.44 2.57
C VAL A 521 -11.75 -21.93 2.86
N THR A 522 -12.26 -22.78 1.95
CA THR A 522 -12.20 -24.24 2.12
C THR A 522 -10.77 -24.77 2.09
N ARG A 523 -9.88 -24.20 1.27
CA ARG A 523 -8.45 -24.57 1.24
C ARG A 523 -7.74 -24.17 2.54
N TYR A 524 -8.02 -22.99 3.10
CA TYR A 524 -7.48 -22.57 4.39
C TYR A 524 -7.96 -23.48 5.53
N GLN A 525 -9.25 -23.80 5.56
CA GLN A 525 -9.80 -24.71 6.57
C GLN A 525 -9.16 -26.10 6.49
N LEU A 526 -8.95 -26.62 5.28
CA LEU A 526 -8.28 -27.90 5.07
C LEU A 526 -6.81 -27.85 5.52
N GLY A 527 -6.10 -26.76 5.23
CA GLY A 527 -4.72 -26.56 5.68
C GLY A 527 -4.58 -26.55 7.19
N LEU A 528 -5.50 -25.86 7.89
CA LEU A 528 -5.53 -25.85 9.36
C LEU A 528 -5.79 -27.24 9.93
N PHE A 529 -6.69 -28.01 9.30
CA PHE A 529 -6.98 -29.38 9.69
C PHE A 529 -5.77 -30.32 9.48
N VAL A 530 -5.00 -30.14 8.40
CA VAL A 530 -3.76 -30.88 8.16
C VAL A 530 -2.72 -30.60 9.25
N ILE A 531 -2.52 -29.33 9.62
CA ILE A 531 -1.60 -28.94 10.71
C ILE A 531 -2.02 -29.57 12.04
N GLN A 532 -3.33 -29.61 12.32
CA GLN A 532 -3.84 -30.24 13.53
C GLN A 532 -3.59 -31.76 13.54
N ILE A 533 -3.80 -32.43 12.41
CA ILE A 533 -3.51 -33.87 12.28
C ILE A 533 -2.02 -34.14 12.47
N GLU A 534 -1.14 -33.34 11.87
CA GLU A 534 0.30 -33.49 12.02
C GLU A 534 0.75 -33.32 13.47
N GLY A 535 0.20 -32.33 14.18
CA GLY A 535 0.45 -32.15 15.61
C GLY A 535 0.03 -33.37 16.43
N LEU A 536 -1.18 -33.88 16.20
CA LEU A 536 -1.66 -35.08 16.88
C LEU A 536 -0.83 -36.33 16.54
N MET A 537 -0.33 -36.47 15.31
CA MET A 537 0.57 -37.56 14.94
C MET A 537 1.91 -37.48 15.69
N MET A 538 2.44 -36.27 15.89
CA MET A 538 3.68 -36.07 16.66
C MET A 538 3.49 -36.42 18.14
N ASP A 539 2.36 -36.05 18.73
CA ASP A 539 2.01 -36.39 20.11
C ASP A 539 1.82 -37.91 20.29
N ILE A 540 1.19 -38.58 19.32
CA ILE A 540 1.05 -40.04 19.32
C ILE A 540 2.43 -40.71 19.27
N ALA A 541 3.33 -40.27 18.39
CA ALA A 541 4.67 -40.83 18.29
C ALA A 541 5.46 -40.66 19.61
N ALA A 542 5.37 -39.48 20.24
CA ALA A 542 6.00 -39.24 21.54
C ALA A 542 5.42 -40.14 22.65
N ALA A 543 4.11 -40.36 22.65
CA ALA A 543 3.46 -41.27 23.58
C ALA A 543 3.87 -42.74 23.35
N GLU A 544 4.02 -43.16 22.09
CA GLU A 544 4.52 -44.50 21.74
C GLU A 544 5.97 -44.72 22.21
N GLU A 545 6.85 -43.73 22.07
CA GLU A 545 8.21 -43.78 22.60
C GLU A 545 8.25 -43.87 24.13
N GLU A 546 7.38 -43.12 24.81
CA GLU A 546 7.22 -43.21 26.26
C GLU A 546 6.77 -44.62 26.66
N ILE A 547 5.68 -45.14 26.06
CA ILE A 547 5.19 -46.51 26.31
C ILE A 547 6.30 -47.56 26.11
N ASN A 548 7.12 -47.42 25.07
CA ASN A 548 8.25 -48.32 24.83
C ASN A 548 9.31 -48.23 25.93
N ARG A 549 9.62 -47.03 26.43
CA ARG A 549 10.53 -46.85 27.57
C ARG A 549 10.00 -47.52 28.84
N TRP A 550 8.72 -47.32 29.16
CA TRP A 550 8.08 -47.99 30.31
C TRP A 550 8.08 -49.50 30.16
N LYS A 551 7.84 -50.01 28.94
CA LYS A 551 7.87 -51.45 28.64
C LYS A 551 9.27 -52.05 28.88
N VAL A 552 10.33 -51.39 28.39
CA VAL A 552 11.72 -51.84 28.59
C VAL A 552 12.09 -51.83 30.07
N ALA A 553 11.71 -50.78 30.81
CA ALA A 553 11.97 -50.71 32.26
C ALA A 553 11.26 -51.85 33.01
N ALA A 554 10.01 -52.15 32.68
CA ALA A 554 9.26 -53.25 33.27
C ALA A 554 9.88 -54.63 32.95
N GLU A 555 10.41 -54.82 31.74
CA GLU A 555 11.11 -56.06 31.36
C GLU A 555 12.43 -56.21 32.13
N GLN A 556 13.20 -55.14 32.28
CA GLN A 556 14.42 -55.14 33.11
C GLN A 556 14.13 -55.43 34.58
N GLU A 557 13.06 -54.87 35.13
CA GLU A 557 12.64 -55.14 36.51
C GLU A 557 12.19 -56.61 36.69
N ALA A 558 11.44 -57.15 35.72
CA ALA A 558 11.06 -58.56 35.73
C ALA A 558 12.28 -59.49 35.63
N ASP A 559 13.29 -59.13 34.84
CA ASP A 559 14.55 -59.88 34.70
C ASP A 559 15.38 -59.84 35.99
N ALA A 560 15.48 -58.66 36.62
CA ALA A 560 16.12 -58.50 37.92
C ALA A 560 15.41 -59.33 39.01
N GLY A 561 14.07 -59.33 39.01
CA GLY A 561 13.27 -60.18 39.90
C GLY A 561 13.56 -61.68 39.73
N ARG A 562 13.64 -62.16 38.48
CA ARG A 562 14.02 -63.57 38.21
C ARG A 562 15.45 -63.89 38.67
N GLY A 563 16.38 -62.95 38.56
CA GLY A 563 17.74 -63.10 39.08
C GLY A 563 17.77 -63.30 40.59
N VAL A 564 17.00 -62.48 41.33
CA VAL A 564 16.86 -62.58 42.78
C VAL A 564 16.22 -63.91 43.19
N GLU A 565 15.17 -64.35 42.49
CA GLU A 565 14.54 -65.66 42.75
C GLU A 565 15.53 -66.82 42.53
N GLN A 566 16.32 -66.79 41.45
CA GLN A 566 17.36 -67.80 41.21
C GLN A 566 18.45 -67.80 42.28
N GLU A 567 18.82 -66.62 42.79
CA GLU A 567 19.77 -66.48 43.89
C GLU A 567 19.20 -67.07 45.19
N PHE A 568 17.94 -66.79 45.52
CA PHE A 568 17.25 -67.40 46.67
C PHE A 568 17.13 -68.93 46.55
N VAL A 569 16.78 -69.45 45.37
CA VAL A 569 16.74 -70.90 45.11
C VAL A 569 18.13 -71.52 45.26
N SER A 570 19.18 -70.84 44.78
CA SER A 570 20.57 -71.29 44.90
C SER A 570 21.05 -71.27 46.36
N GLN A 571 20.70 -70.23 47.12
CA GLN A 571 20.99 -70.15 48.55
C GLN A 571 20.22 -71.21 49.36
N GLY A 572 18.94 -71.45 49.02
CA GLY A 572 18.12 -72.48 49.65
C GLY A 572 18.62 -73.91 49.36
N THR A 573 19.02 -74.20 48.11
CA THR A 573 19.62 -75.49 47.74
C THR A 573 21.02 -75.68 48.35
N ALA A 574 21.81 -74.61 48.48
CA ALA A 574 23.09 -74.64 49.18
C ALA A 574 22.92 -74.90 50.69
N GLN A 575 21.92 -74.28 51.33
CA GLN A 575 21.56 -74.55 52.73
C GLN A 575 21.01 -75.97 52.93
N LEU A 576 20.26 -76.51 51.96
CA LEU A 576 19.79 -77.90 52.01
C LEU A 576 20.95 -78.90 51.87
N SER A 577 21.93 -78.56 51.03
CA SER A 577 23.14 -79.37 50.83
C SER A 577 24.10 -79.32 52.03
N SER A 578 24.12 -78.22 52.79
CA SER A 578 24.91 -78.12 54.04
C SER A 578 24.23 -78.78 55.24
N LEU A 579 22.90 -78.97 55.20
CA LEU A 579 22.11 -79.68 56.22
C LEU A 579 22.08 -81.21 56.05
N THR A 580 22.78 -81.77 55.06
CA THR A 580 22.84 -83.23 54.84
C THR A 580 24.26 -83.80 54.88
N PRO A 581 24.84 -84.00 56.07
CA PRO A 581 25.66 -85.16 56.34
C PRO A 581 24.82 -86.20 57.09
N THR A 582 24.61 -87.35 56.46
CA THR A 582 24.13 -88.63 57.05
C THR A 582 22.70 -88.70 57.57
N SER A 583 21.76 -89.23 56.75
CA SER A 583 20.75 -90.24 57.16
C SER A 583 20.02 -90.84 55.94
N ASP A 584 19.57 -92.09 56.13
CA ASP A 584 19.07 -93.07 55.16
C ASP A 584 17.99 -92.64 54.14
N PRO A 585 17.88 -93.35 52.99
CA PRO A 585 16.98 -93.01 51.90
C PRO A 585 15.62 -93.69 52.06
N GLN A 586 14.82 -93.39 53.10
CA GLN A 586 13.37 -93.61 53.10
C GLN A 586 12.70 -92.63 54.07
N LEU A 587 11.66 -91.95 53.60
CA LEU A 587 10.81 -90.94 54.29
C LEU A 587 11.22 -89.47 54.09
N SER A 588 10.97 -88.96 52.87
CA SER A 588 10.55 -87.55 52.68
C SER A 588 9.86 -87.34 51.33
N ARG A 589 8.91 -88.22 50.98
CA ARG A 589 7.86 -87.92 50.00
C ARG A 589 6.66 -87.32 50.72
N THR A 590 6.81 -86.11 51.25
CA THR A 590 5.70 -85.26 51.75
C THR A 590 6.34 -83.95 52.23
N TRP A 591 6.53 -82.97 51.35
CA TRP A 591 6.64 -81.51 51.64
C TRP A 591 6.84 -80.70 50.35
N VAL A 592 6.30 -81.18 49.22
CA VAL A 592 6.10 -80.33 48.03
C VAL A 592 4.61 -80.04 48.01
N GLU A 593 4.23 -78.89 48.57
CA GLU A 593 2.98 -78.13 48.40
C GLU A 593 2.68 -77.35 49.69
N LEU A 594 3.37 -76.22 49.86
CA LEU A 594 2.83 -75.08 50.59
C LEU A 594 2.89 -73.87 49.64
N PRO A 595 1.74 -73.28 49.28
CA PRO A 595 1.69 -72.11 48.41
C PRO A 595 1.88 -70.85 49.25
N ILE A 596 3.06 -70.23 49.18
CA ILE A 596 3.27 -68.92 49.82
C ILE A 596 4.11 -68.01 48.91
N PHE A 597 3.52 -66.84 48.62
CA PHE A 597 4.06 -65.65 47.95
C PHE A 597 4.22 -65.65 46.43
N GLU A 598 3.13 -65.86 45.70
CA GLU A 598 3.05 -65.49 44.27
C GLU A 598 1.87 -64.56 43.92
N THR A 599 1.27 -63.90 44.93
CA THR A 599 -0.01 -63.19 44.75
C THR A 599 0.01 -61.67 44.89
N ASP A 600 1.13 -61.02 45.22
CA ASP A 600 1.14 -59.56 45.38
C ASP A 600 1.60 -58.80 44.13
N ASN A 601 2.66 -59.28 43.45
CA ASN A 601 3.23 -58.53 42.31
C ASN A 601 2.37 -58.62 41.04
N ARG A 602 1.59 -59.70 40.86
CA ARG A 602 0.60 -59.80 39.77
C ARG A 602 -0.64 -58.96 40.03
N ARG A 603 -1.00 -58.66 41.30
CA ARG A 603 -2.16 -57.82 41.60
C ARG A 603 -1.84 -56.35 41.38
N THR A 604 -0.69 -55.86 41.81
CA THR A 604 -0.24 -54.47 41.55
C THR A 604 0.00 -54.21 40.07
N SER A 605 0.60 -55.16 39.35
CA SER A 605 0.82 -55.06 37.91
C SER A 605 -0.50 -55.14 37.10
N ASN A 606 -1.46 -55.99 37.51
CA ASN A 606 -2.80 -55.99 36.90
C ASN A 606 -3.66 -54.77 37.29
N LEU A 607 -3.49 -54.20 38.49
CA LEU A 607 -4.17 -52.96 38.89
C LEU A 607 -3.63 -51.74 38.12
N MET A 608 -2.32 -51.66 37.92
CA MET A 608 -1.69 -50.64 37.05
C MET A 608 -2.14 -50.81 35.60
N ALA A 609 -2.14 -52.03 35.07
CA ALA A 609 -2.60 -52.32 33.72
C ALA A 609 -4.11 -52.05 33.54
N SER A 610 -4.96 -52.39 34.51
CA SER A 610 -6.39 -52.05 34.48
C SER A 610 -6.64 -50.55 34.61
N SER A 611 -5.89 -49.81 35.42
CA SER A 611 -6.01 -48.35 35.50
C SER A 611 -5.57 -47.68 34.20
N LEU A 612 -4.47 -48.13 33.58
CA LEU A 612 -4.03 -47.64 32.27
C LEU A 612 -5.04 -47.96 31.17
N LEU A 613 -5.60 -49.17 31.15
CA LEU A 613 -6.64 -49.55 30.19
C LEU A 613 -7.91 -48.70 30.37
N LEU A 614 -8.27 -48.37 31.61
CA LEU A 614 -9.42 -47.54 31.94
C LEU A 614 -9.20 -46.07 31.52
N VAL A 615 -7.98 -45.53 31.69
CA VAL A 615 -7.61 -44.18 31.23
C VAL A 615 -7.61 -44.11 29.70
N VAL A 616 -7.03 -45.10 29.02
CA VAL A 616 -7.02 -45.19 27.56
C VAL A 616 -8.43 -45.37 27.00
N MET A 617 -9.27 -46.20 27.61
CA MET A 617 -10.68 -46.35 27.21
C MET A 617 -11.50 -45.09 27.46
N ASN A 618 -11.23 -44.34 28.54
CA ASN A 618 -11.90 -43.06 28.79
C ASN A 618 -11.48 -41.98 27.78
N HIS A 619 -10.21 -41.94 27.36
CA HIS A 619 -9.76 -41.04 26.29
C HIS A 619 -10.32 -41.43 24.91
N LEU A 620 -10.35 -42.72 24.58
CA LEU A 620 -10.98 -43.19 23.34
C LEU A 620 -12.49 -42.93 23.32
N LYS A 621 -13.17 -43.06 24.46
CA LYS A 621 -14.60 -42.74 24.59
C LYS A 621 -14.86 -41.23 24.47
N SER A 622 -14.01 -40.40 25.09
CA SER A 622 -14.04 -38.95 24.92
C SER A 622 -13.84 -38.55 23.46
N LEU A 623 -12.93 -39.21 22.74
CA LEU A 623 -12.71 -38.97 21.31
C LEU A 623 -13.93 -39.41 20.46
N ASN A 624 -14.49 -40.58 20.77
CA ASN A 624 -15.63 -41.16 20.06
C ASN A 624 -16.94 -40.41 20.30
N ASP A 625 -17.10 -39.70 21.43
CA ASP A 625 -18.26 -38.86 21.72
C ASP A 625 -18.11 -37.44 21.09
N TYR A 626 -16.88 -36.96 20.88
CA TYR A 626 -16.61 -35.64 20.29
C TYR A 626 -16.71 -35.62 18.76
N ILE A 627 -16.33 -36.72 18.10
CA ILE A 627 -16.33 -36.84 16.63
C ILE A 627 -17.75 -36.70 16.01
N PRO A 628 -18.81 -37.35 16.54
CA PRO A 628 -20.17 -37.18 16.02
C PRO A 628 -20.74 -35.76 16.21
N TYR A 629 -20.37 -35.07 17.29
CA TYR A 629 -20.80 -33.69 17.55
C TYR A 629 -20.19 -32.70 16.54
N MET A 630 -18.92 -32.89 16.20
CA MET A 630 -18.22 -32.13 15.16
C MET A 630 -18.77 -32.41 13.75
N ILE A 631 -19.15 -33.66 13.46
CA ILE A 631 -19.79 -34.03 12.18
C ILE A 631 -21.19 -33.41 12.06
N ALA A 632 -21.99 -33.40 13.14
CA ALA A 632 -23.32 -32.80 13.14
C ALA A 632 -23.29 -31.27 12.92
N HIS A 633 -22.35 -30.55 13.53
CA HIS A 633 -22.17 -29.11 13.32
C HIS A 633 -21.62 -28.74 11.92
N MET A 634 -20.97 -29.69 11.23
CA MET A 634 -20.58 -29.50 9.83
C MET A 634 -21.71 -29.79 8.82
N GLN A 635 -22.82 -30.42 9.23
CA GLN A 635 -23.97 -30.72 8.36
C GLN A 635 -25.10 -29.68 8.41
N GLU A 636 -25.21 -28.87 9.46
CA GLU A 636 -26.19 -27.77 9.56
C GLU A 636 -26.10 -26.70 8.44
N PRO A 637 -24.92 -26.32 7.92
CA PRO A 637 -24.83 -25.34 6.82
C PRO A 637 -25.31 -25.88 5.47
N LEU A 638 -25.33 -27.21 5.27
CA LEU A 638 -25.74 -27.84 4.01
C LEU A 638 -27.26 -27.95 3.87
N GLY A 639 -28.01 -27.96 4.99
CA GLY A 639 -29.47 -28.02 4.99
C GLY A 639 -30.16 -26.70 4.66
N LEU A 640 -29.53 -25.55 5.00
CA LEU A 640 -30.09 -24.22 4.79
C LEU A 640 -30.02 -23.74 3.32
N MET A 641 -29.11 -24.30 2.51
CA MET A 641 -28.97 -23.94 1.08
C MET A 641 -30.05 -24.55 0.17
N HIS A 642 -30.75 -25.61 0.58
CA HIS A 642 -31.88 -26.14 -0.21
C HIS A 642 -33.18 -25.33 -0.04
N GLY A 643 -33.28 -24.48 0.99
CA GLY A 643 -34.45 -23.63 1.21
C GLY A 643 -34.41 -22.29 0.46
N TYR A 644 -33.23 -21.75 0.18
CA TYR A 644 -33.08 -20.39 -0.40
C TYR A 644 -33.04 -20.34 -1.93
N CYS A 645 -32.79 -21.46 -2.63
CA CYS A 645 -32.85 -21.50 -4.10
C CYS A 645 -34.27 -21.71 -4.68
N ALA A 646 -35.27 -22.05 -3.86
CA ALA A 646 -36.65 -22.31 -4.33
C ALA A 646 -37.59 -21.07 -4.27
N GLY A 647 -37.17 -19.97 -3.64
CA GLY A 647 -38.03 -18.81 -3.34
C GLY A 647 -38.18 -17.76 -4.45
N SER A 648 -37.30 -17.71 -5.45
CA SER A 648 -37.22 -16.55 -6.37
C SER A 648 -37.82 -16.76 -7.77
N ARG A 649 -38.62 -17.81 -7.99
CA ARG A 649 -39.22 -18.12 -9.31
C ARG A 649 -40.65 -17.60 -9.54
N ILE A 650 -41.25 -16.83 -8.63
CA ILE A 650 -42.62 -16.34 -8.81
C ILE A 650 -42.62 -14.82 -8.66
N GLY A 651 -42.49 -14.10 -9.77
CA GLY A 651 -42.53 -12.63 -9.65
C GLY A 651 -42.38 -11.77 -10.89
N PHE A 652 -42.26 -12.25 -12.12
CA PHE A 652 -42.20 -11.33 -13.28
C PHE A 652 -42.88 -11.93 -14.52
N SER A 653 -44.21 -11.97 -14.50
CA SER A 653 -45.00 -12.04 -15.74
C SER A 653 -46.41 -11.50 -15.48
N ARG A 654 -46.54 -10.16 -15.42
CA ARG A 654 -47.79 -9.40 -15.66
C ARG A 654 -47.54 -7.90 -15.49
N ARG A 655 -47.07 -7.25 -16.56
CA ARG A 655 -47.45 -5.87 -16.91
C ARG A 655 -47.02 -5.53 -18.33
N MET A 656 -47.81 -6.00 -19.28
CA MET A 656 -48.01 -5.35 -20.58
C MET A 656 -49.47 -5.56 -20.99
N ALA A 657 -50.28 -4.56 -20.65
CA ALA A 657 -51.54 -4.16 -21.27
C ALA A 657 -51.78 -2.72 -20.82
#